data_AF-A0A8H7QH12-F1
#
_entry.id   AF-A0A8H7QH12-F1
#
_cell.length_a   1.000
_cell.length_b   1.000
_cell.length_c   1.000
_cell.angle_alpha   90.00
_cell.angle_beta   90.00
_cell.angle_gamma   90.00
#
_symmetry.space_group_name_H-M   'P 1'
#
loop_
_entity.id
_entity.type
_entity.pdbx_description
1 polymer ?
#
loop_
_entity_poly.entity_id
_entity_poly.type
_entity_poly.pdbx_seq_one_letter_code
_entity_poly.pdbx_strand_id
1 'polypeptide(L)'
;MASTTTALVRDNFDSISEGCFLVMPGKKRQHKGIQSTKAKKTKANTKNFTIAQRSEEDSQKLLYDGFQQLFDGRESIESMLNRKKYFKECWSQVDKTITNILLDMNQTAVKKICDFVDKDHDVDESLIKLPFHEIPTGLVFAGINTPDHDTQFAHIASKLQEAPTPENKRKKKDFVALLHSKNCLNIKNMMKTMIERFLANEQDVDGSNIGFNENEEENDDEAEDDEDTIRVTERRAATYSLGNGATLAKPSKCLPYDMQLLEGWYKYQTNRTSSSPNLVVILQDFESFEPAVVQDFFTICSEYRSRLPIVCIVGIATSTEILHQSLSKSTIGLLRIEKFKLEQSEVWFNRVIEKMFLDSTSTMKFGARPYKFLLDHFYLYDFSISKVTASLKYAYMHHFYGNPLSVFLPLMQHDKTKMEDYLTEWMVREMLNEHHITHVRMLNSFKTYIESLVSTEPKKALRLLEDDEYLITKVIPNLLQDIKIYQQEFKMGINLLVLLQAQFPSFTSFTSLRKSKRLLLLEALEANDKFTEKGDLVKSLVILIRKIDEKHISKLLIELRQFFEKSEYQGINTSILEQLNEWQERFDHLMEADDKYTAKMEERAKKLEGMLLPDVQTSRLTETARKVQTQSIEHLKNKGSEASKIAMSIAEWIERVLVHHLRSFTKLPLYELIYYTNIKLHEKSFASQPRASVQTALTQPQHYMNCSCCHIEKSDQILLTEHDTCILYKLYLECGRMINLYDWFVAFGCIIEREKRSPNQKLEENEVQARFIRSVAELQFLGFIKPTQRKTDHVIRLTWSNI
;
A
#
# COMPACT_ATOMS: atom_id res chain seq x y z
N MET A 1 -58.63 -14.01 -30.03
CA MET A 1 -58.92 -13.46 -28.69
C MET A 1 -57.62 -13.44 -27.90
N ALA A 2 -57.41 -12.35 -27.15
CA ALA A 2 -56.27 -12.02 -26.29
C ALA A 2 -54.95 -11.61 -26.99
N SER A 3 -54.89 -10.34 -27.38
CA SER A 3 -53.67 -9.56 -27.57
C SER A 3 -53.00 -9.30 -26.22
N THR A 4 -51.90 -9.99 -25.94
CA THR A 4 -50.96 -9.61 -24.87
C THR A 4 -50.02 -8.54 -25.42
N THR A 5 -50.49 -7.30 -25.43
CA THR A 5 -49.62 -6.13 -25.47
C THR A 5 -48.75 -6.19 -24.22
N THR A 6 -47.49 -6.56 -24.39
CA THR A 6 -46.44 -6.33 -23.39
C THR A 6 -46.34 -4.82 -23.21
N ALA A 7 -47.09 -4.29 -22.25
CA ALA A 7 -46.87 -2.94 -21.76
C ALA A 7 -45.43 -2.90 -21.28
N LEU A 8 -44.59 -2.13 -21.97
CA LEU A 8 -43.29 -1.70 -21.49
C LEU A 8 -43.51 -1.16 -20.08
N VAL A 9 -43.15 -1.96 -19.08
CA VAL A 9 -42.96 -1.47 -17.72
C VAL A 9 -41.78 -0.53 -17.86
N ARG A 10 -42.05 0.77 -18.07
CA ARG A 10 -41.03 1.81 -18.01
C ARG A 10 -40.38 1.65 -16.65
N ASP A 11 -39.09 1.35 -16.66
CA ASP A 11 -38.31 1.34 -15.43
C ASP A 11 -38.49 2.71 -14.78
N ASN A 12 -38.71 2.76 -13.47
CA ASN A 12 -38.96 4.04 -12.78
C ASN A 12 -37.74 4.97 -12.83
N PHE A 13 -36.61 4.45 -13.34
CA PHE A 13 -35.34 5.13 -13.56
C PHE A 13 -35.03 5.42 -15.04
N ASP A 14 -35.98 5.18 -15.96
CA ASP A 14 -35.82 5.49 -17.39
C ASP A 14 -36.59 6.79 -17.72
N SER A 15 -35.90 7.93 -17.62
CA SER A 15 -36.43 9.27 -17.93
C SER A 15 -35.67 9.89 -19.11
N ILE A 16 -36.41 10.49 -20.03
CA ILE A 16 -35.84 11.19 -21.19
C ILE A 16 -35.28 12.58 -20.80
N SER A 17 -35.73 13.15 -19.67
CA SER A 17 -35.38 14.51 -19.25
C SER A 17 -34.50 14.59 -18.01
N GLU A 18 -34.48 13.54 -17.17
CA GLU A 18 -33.76 13.54 -15.90
C GLU A 18 -32.54 12.62 -16.00
N GLY A 19 -31.34 13.17 -15.72
CA GLY A 19 -30.09 12.40 -15.67
C GLY A 19 -29.74 11.86 -14.27
N CYS A 20 -30.38 12.39 -13.21
CA CYS A 20 -30.10 12.05 -11.82
C CYS A 20 -31.39 11.73 -11.06
N PHE A 21 -31.42 10.59 -10.37
CA PHE A 21 -32.56 10.17 -9.54
C PHE A 21 -32.14 10.09 -8.07
N LEU A 22 -32.81 10.87 -7.22
CA LEU A 22 -32.53 10.86 -5.77
C LEU A 22 -33.38 9.80 -5.05
N VAL A 23 -32.74 8.70 -4.66
CA VAL A 23 -33.36 7.65 -3.83
C VAL A 23 -33.03 7.90 -2.35
N MET A 24 -33.91 8.61 -1.67
CA MET A 24 -33.74 8.92 -0.25
C MET A 24 -33.91 7.67 0.62
N PRO A 25 -33.04 7.43 1.63
CA PRO A 25 -33.23 6.32 2.56
C PRO A 25 -34.56 6.45 3.31
N GLY A 26 -35.23 5.33 3.56
CA GLY A 26 -36.47 5.30 4.34
C GLY A 26 -36.25 5.97 5.70
N LYS A 27 -36.95 7.08 5.96
CA LYS A 27 -36.86 7.77 7.25
C LYS A 27 -37.20 6.77 8.36
N LYS A 28 -36.24 6.46 9.25
CA LYS A 28 -36.55 5.83 10.55
C LYS A 28 -37.55 6.75 11.25
N ARG A 29 -38.83 6.39 11.26
CA ARG A 29 -39.83 7.04 12.12
C ARG A 29 -39.41 6.78 13.56
N GLN A 30 -38.61 7.67 14.15
CA GLN A 30 -38.52 7.77 15.59
C GLN A 30 -39.90 8.20 16.08
N HIS A 31 -40.63 7.28 16.72
CA HIS A 31 -41.81 7.61 17.52
C HIS A 31 -41.36 8.49 18.70
N LYS A 32 -41.24 9.80 18.48
CA LYS A 32 -41.32 10.80 19.55
C LYS A 32 -42.69 11.44 19.45
N GLY A 33 -43.58 11.04 20.38
CA GLY A 33 -44.88 11.66 20.55
C GLY A 33 -44.70 13.12 20.94
N ILE A 34 -45.04 14.02 20.04
CA ILE A 34 -45.33 15.42 20.36
C ILE A 34 -46.61 15.78 19.59
N GLN A 35 -47.68 15.96 20.35
CA GLN A 35 -48.91 16.58 19.87
C GLN A 35 -48.59 18.03 19.52
N SER A 36 -48.77 18.44 18.26
CA SER A 36 -48.92 19.86 17.93
C SER A 36 -50.12 20.06 17.00
N THR A 37 -51.17 20.60 17.63
CA THR A 37 -52.13 21.59 17.16
C THR A 37 -52.32 21.84 15.66
N LYS A 38 -53.59 21.77 15.26
CA LYS A 38 -54.17 22.09 13.96
C LYS A 38 -53.76 23.49 13.47
N ALA A 39 -53.19 23.57 12.27
CA ALA A 39 -53.16 24.79 11.45
C ALA A 39 -53.56 24.47 10.00
N LYS A 40 -54.31 25.41 9.41
CA LYS A 40 -55.09 25.31 8.17
C LYS A 40 -54.25 25.02 6.92
N LYS A 41 -54.76 24.09 6.08
CA LYS A 41 -54.27 23.81 4.72
C LYS A 41 -54.64 24.94 3.76
N THR A 42 -53.65 25.63 3.21
CA THR A 42 -53.72 26.30 1.91
C THR A 42 -53.18 25.34 0.85
N LYS A 43 -53.97 25.06 -0.19
CA LYS A 43 -53.60 24.16 -1.29
C LYS A 43 -52.61 24.86 -2.22
N ALA A 44 -51.37 24.40 -2.23
CA ALA A 44 -50.46 24.59 -3.36
C ALA A 44 -50.48 23.32 -4.23
N ASN A 45 -50.64 23.50 -5.54
CA ASN A 45 -50.56 22.44 -6.54
C ASN A 45 -49.10 21.97 -6.65
N THR A 46 -48.66 21.09 -5.75
CA THR A 46 -47.41 20.35 -5.92
C THR A 46 -47.73 19.06 -6.66
N LYS A 47 -47.14 18.87 -7.84
CA LYS A 47 -47.14 17.57 -8.53
C LYS A 47 -46.69 16.52 -7.50
N ASN A 48 -47.51 15.49 -7.28
CA ASN A 48 -47.17 14.38 -6.40
C ASN A 48 -45.98 13.64 -7.01
N PHE A 49 -44.76 13.97 -6.59
CA PHE A 49 -43.61 13.11 -6.79
C PHE A 49 -43.87 11.83 -5.99
N THR A 50 -44.13 10.72 -6.68
CA THR A 50 -44.13 9.39 -6.07
C THR A 50 -42.69 9.06 -5.69
N ILE A 51 -42.31 9.41 -4.46
CA ILE A 51 -41.00 9.08 -3.89
C ILE A 51 -40.96 7.56 -3.73
N ALA A 52 -40.20 6.88 -4.58
CA ALA A 52 -39.95 5.45 -4.47
C ALA A 52 -39.18 5.17 -3.17
N GLN A 53 -39.77 4.37 -2.28
CA GLN A 53 -39.15 3.94 -1.03
C GLN A 53 -38.56 2.55 -1.21
N ARG A 54 -37.36 2.33 -0.66
CA ARG A 54 -36.62 1.05 -0.76
C ARG A 54 -37.36 -0.08 -0.02
N SER A 55 -37.30 -1.30 -0.55
CA SER A 55 -37.85 -2.50 0.10
C SER A 55 -37.11 -2.83 1.41
N GLU A 56 -37.81 -3.43 2.38
CA GLU A 56 -37.24 -3.79 3.69
C GLU A 56 -36.16 -4.88 3.59
N GLU A 57 -36.23 -5.77 2.59
CA GLU A 57 -35.28 -6.87 2.36
C GLU A 57 -33.89 -6.37 1.91
N ASP A 58 -33.83 -5.38 1.02
CA ASP A 58 -32.56 -4.75 0.60
C ASP A 58 -31.93 -3.94 1.72
N SER A 59 -32.76 -3.44 2.63
CA SER A 59 -32.30 -2.73 3.83
C SER A 59 -31.62 -3.68 4.80
N GLN A 60 -32.05 -4.95 4.90
CA GLN A 60 -31.46 -5.95 5.79
C GLN A 60 -30.06 -6.40 5.37
N LYS A 61 -29.80 -6.53 4.06
CA LYS A 61 -28.47 -6.90 3.52
C LYS A 61 -27.39 -5.83 3.80
N LEU A 62 -27.79 -4.58 4.00
CA LEU A 62 -26.90 -3.46 4.33
C LEU A 62 -26.72 -3.23 5.85
N LEU A 63 -27.52 -3.87 6.71
CA LEU A 63 -27.47 -3.68 8.18
C LEU A 63 -26.10 -4.03 8.78
N TYR A 64 -25.38 -4.98 8.18
CA TYR A 64 -24.10 -5.48 8.70
C TYR A 64 -22.87 -5.01 7.91
N ASP A 65 -22.95 -3.92 7.14
CA ASP A 65 -21.79 -3.38 6.39
C ASP A 65 -21.27 -4.38 5.33
N GLY A 66 -22.20 -5.11 4.71
CA GLY A 66 -21.92 -6.11 3.67
C GLY A 66 -21.43 -7.47 4.17
N PHE A 67 -21.27 -7.70 5.48
CA PHE A 67 -20.98 -9.04 6.03
C PHE A 67 -22.20 -9.95 5.89
N GLN A 68 -21.98 -11.15 5.35
CA GLN A 68 -23.01 -12.17 5.14
C GLN A 68 -22.73 -13.40 6.01
N GLN A 69 -23.80 -14.08 6.42
CA GLN A 69 -23.70 -15.40 7.02
C GLN A 69 -23.19 -16.40 5.97
N LEU A 70 -22.12 -17.11 6.29
CA LEU A 70 -21.58 -18.18 5.47
C LEU A 70 -22.35 -19.49 5.68
N PHE A 71 -21.98 -20.53 4.91
CA PHE A 71 -22.64 -21.84 4.90
C PHE A 71 -24.13 -21.76 4.57
N ASP A 72 -24.49 -20.97 3.54
CA ASP A 72 -25.87 -20.77 3.11
C ASP A 72 -26.82 -20.32 4.24
N GLY A 73 -26.33 -19.45 5.14
CA GLY A 73 -27.11 -18.92 6.27
C GLY A 73 -27.08 -19.78 7.53
N ARG A 74 -26.28 -20.86 7.57
CA ARG A 74 -26.13 -21.71 8.76
C ARG A 74 -25.11 -21.22 9.77
N GLU A 75 -24.30 -20.21 9.42
CA GLU A 75 -23.42 -19.54 10.36
C GLU A 75 -24.22 -18.71 11.38
N SER A 76 -23.88 -18.82 12.67
CA SER A 76 -24.51 -18.01 13.72
C SER A 76 -24.22 -16.51 13.52
N ILE A 77 -25.19 -15.66 13.88
CA ILE A 77 -25.05 -14.20 13.75
C ILE A 77 -23.86 -13.69 14.60
N GLU A 78 -23.64 -14.30 15.76
CA GLU A 78 -22.53 -13.95 16.65
C GLU A 78 -21.17 -14.21 16.03
N SER A 79 -21.00 -15.33 15.31
CA SER A 79 -19.77 -15.66 14.57
C SER A 79 -19.49 -14.66 13.45
N MET A 80 -20.52 -14.27 12.71
CA MET A 80 -20.42 -13.24 11.67
C MET A 80 -20.03 -11.87 12.26
N LEU A 81 -20.64 -11.47 13.38
CA LEU A 81 -20.29 -10.23 14.09
C LEU A 81 -18.85 -10.27 14.64
N ASN A 82 -18.40 -11.43 15.11
CA ASN A 82 -17.02 -11.62 15.56
C ASN A 82 -16.02 -11.54 14.40
N ARG A 83 -16.30 -12.16 13.24
CA ARG A 83 -15.46 -11.99 12.04
C ARG A 83 -15.31 -10.52 11.67
N LYS A 84 -16.41 -9.76 11.71
CA LYS A 84 -16.40 -8.31 11.48
C LYS A 84 -15.57 -7.56 12.52
N LYS A 85 -15.73 -7.88 13.80
CA LYS A 85 -14.96 -7.28 14.90
C LYS A 85 -13.46 -7.56 14.72
N TYR A 86 -13.09 -8.81 14.49
CA TYR A 86 -11.71 -9.23 14.29
C TYR A 86 -11.08 -8.62 13.05
N PHE A 87 -11.82 -8.47 11.95
CA PHE A 87 -11.36 -7.73 10.79
C PHE A 87 -10.99 -6.28 11.15
N LYS A 88 -11.88 -5.57 11.86
CA LYS A 88 -11.64 -4.17 12.27
C LYS A 88 -10.45 -4.04 13.22
N GLU A 89 -10.33 -4.93 14.19
CA GLU A 89 -9.22 -4.95 15.16
C GLU A 89 -7.88 -5.24 14.47
N CYS A 90 -7.80 -6.31 13.67
CA CYS A 90 -6.59 -6.67 12.95
C CYS A 90 -6.19 -5.59 11.95
N TRP A 91 -7.14 -5.06 11.17
CA TRP A 91 -6.85 -3.99 10.21
C TRP A 91 -6.39 -2.71 10.92
N SER A 92 -7.05 -2.29 12.01
CA SER A 92 -6.64 -1.09 12.76
C SER A 92 -5.22 -1.24 13.32
N GLN A 93 -4.82 -2.42 13.78
CA GLN A 93 -3.45 -2.66 14.24
C GLN A 93 -2.44 -2.54 13.11
N VAL A 94 -2.74 -3.09 11.94
CA VAL A 94 -1.89 -3.01 10.75
C VAL A 94 -1.77 -1.57 10.27
N ASP A 95 -2.89 -0.87 10.13
CA ASP A 95 -2.94 0.53 9.69
C ASP A 95 -2.20 1.47 10.65
N LYS A 96 -2.37 1.29 11.96
CA LYS A 96 -1.56 1.98 12.99
C LYS A 96 -0.07 1.67 12.85
N THR A 97 0.28 0.44 12.54
CA THR A 97 1.69 0.05 12.36
C THR A 97 2.28 0.75 11.14
N ILE A 98 1.55 0.83 10.04
CA ILE A 98 1.98 1.50 8.80
C ILE A 98 2.12 3.01 9.00
N THR A 99 1.11 3.64 9.62
CA THR A 99 1.14 5.08 9.94
C THR A 99 2.26 5.42 10.91
N ASN A 100 2.46 4.62 11.98
CA ASN A 100 3.57 4.82 12.91
C ASN A 100 4.95 4.74 12.23
N ILE A 101 5.15 3.85 11.25
CA ILE A 101 6.40 3.80 10.49
C ILE A 101 6.60 5.09 9.69
N LEU A 102 5.55 5.62 9.04
CA LEU A 102 5.63 6.88 8.30
C LEU A 102 6.00 8.05 9.23
N LEU A 103 5.36 8.11 10.39
CA LEU A 103 5.59 9.17 11.39
C LEU A 103 7.03 9.14 11.93
N ASP A 104 7.55 7.95 12.21
CA ASP A 104 8.92 7.72 12.68
C ASP A 104 9.97 8.10 11.61
N MET A 105 9.77 7.65 10.37
CA MET A 105 10.67 7.94 9.25
C MET A 105 10.80 9.44 8.97
N ASN A 106 9.67 10.13 8.91
CA ASN A 106 9.65 11.55 8.58
C ASN A 106 9.94 12.44 9.79
N GLN A 107 10.04 11.92 11.02
CA GLN A 107 10.23 12.73 12.22
C GLN A 107 11.46 13.62 12.14
N THR A 108 12.56 13.11 11.59
CA THR A 108 13.82 13.88 11.46
C THR A 108 13.70 15.02 10.46
N ALA A 109 13.04 14.79 9.32
CA ALA A 109 12.82 15.82 8.31
C ALA A 109 11.83 16.89 8.81
N VAL A 110 10.73 16.47 9.45
CA VAL A 110 9.75 17.40 10.01
C VAL A 110 10.36 18.25 11.14
N LYS A 111 11.21 17.68 12.01
CA LYS A 111 11.95 18.46 13.01
C LYS A 111 12.81 19.55 12.39
N LYS A 112 13.52 19.25 11.30
CA LYS A 112 14.31 20.26 10.56
C LYS A 112 13.44 21.36 9.95
N ILE A 113 12.26 21.02 9.45
CA ILE A 113 11.28 21.99 8.92
C ILE A 113 10.75 22.89 10.05
N CYS A 114 10.41 22.31 11.20
CA CYS A 114 10.01 23.10 12.38
C CYS A 114 11.13 24.04 12.84
N ASP A 115 12.36 23.55 12.93
CA ASP A 115 13.52 24.35 13.31
C ASP A 115 13.78 25.51 12.33
N PHE A 116 13.46 25.32 11.04
CA PHE A 116 13.56 26.36 10.00
C PHE A 116 12.50 27.46 10.22
N VAL A 117 11.23 27.07 10.38
CA VAL A 117 10.13 28.02 10.65
C VAL A 117 10.38 28.82 11.94
N ASP A 118 10.93 28.18 12.97
CA ASP A 118 11.22 28.82 14.26
C ASP A 118 12.44 29.77 14.23
N LYS A 119 13.42 29.57 13.34
CA LYS A 119 14.65 30.38 13.26
C LYS A 119 14.47 31.69 12.50
N ASP A 120 13.57 31.73 11.52
CA ASP A 120 13.57 32.79 10.51
C ASP A 120 12.97 34.13 10.96
N HIS A 121 12.43 34.19 12.18
CA HIS A 121 11.96 35.45 12.80
C HIS A 121 12.91 36.04 13.84
N ASP A 122 13.98 35.33 14.22
CA ASP A 122 14.97 35.82 15.18
C ASP A 122 16.10 36.64 14.48
N VAL A 123 16.06 36.82 13.15
CA VAL A 123 17.13 37.48 12.35
C VAL A 123 16.94 39.01 12.20
N ASP A 124 16.04 39.61 12.97
CA ASP A 124 15.78 41.07 12.93
C ASP A 124 16.97 41.94 13.42
N GLU A 125 18.10 41.36 13.83
CA GLU A 125 19.29 42.09 14.31
C GLU A 125 20.56 41.93 13.45
N SER A 126 20.46 41.88 12.11
CA SER A 126 21.65 41.99 11.23
C SER A 126 21.57 43.10 10.16
N LEU A 127 21.95 44.31 10.60
CA LEU A 127 22.72 45.41 9.97
C LEU A 127 22.55 45.87 8.50
N ILE A 128 21.82 45.21 7.58
CA ILE A 128 21.56 45.76 6.23
C ILE A 128 20.13 45.39 5.77
N LYS A 129 19.22 46.37 5.73
CA LYS A 129 17.89 46.20 5.10
C LYS A 129 18.07 46.19 3.57
N LEU A 130 17.93 45.02 2.95
CA LEU A 130 17.80 44.91 1.50
C LEU A 130 16.53 45.65 1.02
N PRO A 131 16.51 46.20 -0.21
CA PRO A 131 15.36 46.94 -0.74
C PRO A 131 14.15 46.05 -1.08
N PHE A 132 14.32 44.73 -1.13
CA PHE A 132 13.27 43.74 -1.31
C PHE A 132 13.28 42.76 -0.14
N HIS A 133 12.11 42.34 0.32
CA HIS A 133 11.97 41.38 1.40
C HIS A 133 11.91 39.97 0.83
N GLU A 134 12.95 39.18 1.09
CA GLU A 134 12.99 37.76 0.71
C GLU A 134 11.97 36.95 1.53
N ILE A 135 11.22 36.08 0.86
CA ILE A 135 10.29 35.15 1.49
C ILE A 135 11.06 33.87 1.85
N PRO A 136 11.16 33.50 3.14
CA PRO A 136 11.72 32.21 3.53
C PRO A 136 10.86 31.09 2.95
N THR A 137 11.49 30.27 2.11
CA THR A 137 10.82 29.24 1.33
C THR A 137 11.51 27.89 1.54
N GLY A 138 10.83 26.98 2.23
CA GLY A 138 11.27 25.61 2.42
C GLY A 138 10.82 24.71 1.26
N LEU A 139 11.75 24.20 0.47
CA LEU A 139 11.45 23.23 -0.59
C LEU A 139 11.46 21.82 -0.02
N VAL A 140 10.33 21.13 -0.10
CA VAL A 140 10.17 19.77 0.40
C VAL A 140 10.13 18.83 -0.80
N PHE A 141 11.16 18.00 -0.95
CA PHE A 141 11.20 16.93 -1.96
C PHE A 141 10.44 15.73 -1.41
N ALA A 142 9.21 15.54 -1.89
CA ALA A 142 8.32 14.47 -1.46
C ALA A 142 8.35 13.24 -2.38
N GLY A 143 8.92 13.35 -3.59
CA GLY A 143 9.02 12.26 -4.57
C GLY A 143 7.81 12.17 -5.51
N ILE A 144 7.74 11.14 -6.35
CA ILE A 144 6.76 11.02 -7.46
C ILE A 144 5.35 10.60 -6.97
N ASN A 145 5.21 10.19 -5.71
CA ASN A 145 3.99 9.64 -5.14
C ASN A 145 2.98 10.71 -4.67
N THR A 146 2.43 11.46 -5.62
CA THR A 146 1.44 12.53 -5.38
C THR A 146 0.30 12.19 -4.40
N PRO A 147 -0.36 11.00 -4.42
CA PRO A 147 -1.47 10.74 -3.48
C PRO A 147 -1.02 10.59 -2.02
N ASP A 148 0.25 10.27 -1.77
CA ASP A 148 0.74 10.15 -0.40
C ASP A 148 1.14 11.52 0.18
N HIS A 149 1.37 12.53 -0.68
CA HIS A 149 1.77 13.88 -0.29
C HIS A 149 0.73 14.55 0.60
N ASP A 150 -0.56 14.32 0.33
CA ASP A 150 -1.67 14.86 1.13
C ASP A 150 -1.51 14.48 2.61
N THR A 151 -1.28 13.20 2.89
CA THR A 151 -1.08 12.71 4.26
C THR A 151 0.19 13.26 4.91
N GLN A 152 1.27 13.39 4.15
CA GLN A 152 2.55 13.89 4.64
C GLN A 152 2.50 15.37 4.97
N PHE A 153 1.93 16.19 4.08
CA PHE A 153 1.76 17.63 4.28
C PHE A 153 0.70 17.94 5.34
N ALA A 154 -0.38 17.13 5.45
CA ALA A 154 -1.32 17.25 6.56
C ALA A 154 -0.65 16.98 7.92
N HIS A 155 0.24 15.99 7.99
CA HIS A 155 1.03 15.72 9.20
C HIS A 155 2.08 16.81 9.49
N ILE A 156 2.71 17.39 8.46
CA ILE A 156 3.57 18.57 8.63
C ILE A 156 2.73 19.74 9.17
N ALA A 157 1.56 19.99 8.60
CA ALA A 157 0.66 21.05 9.03
C ALA A 157 0.20 20.85 10.48
N SER A 158 -0.21 19.63 10.88
CA SER A 158 -0.63 19.35 12.25
C SER A 158 0.50 19.62 13.25
N LYS A 159 1.72 19.15 12.93
CA LYS A 159 2.90 19.39 13.77
C LYS A 159 3.29 20.86 13.85
N LEU A 160 3.06 21.63 12.78
CA LEU A 160 3.28 23.07 12.76
C LEU A 160 2.22 23.84 13.57
N GLN A 161 0.99 23.32 13.68
CA GLN A 161 -0.10 23.91 14.47
C GLN A 161 -0.08 23.53 15.96
N GLU A 162 0.64 22.46 16.34
CA GLU A 162 0.77 22.02 17.74
C GLU A 162 1.34 23.13 18.63
N ALA A 163 0.70 23.35 19.78
CA ALA A 163 1.10 24.35 20.76
C ALA A 163 2.48 24.03 21.37
N PRO A 164 3.27 25.05 21.75
CA PRO A 164 4.60 24.84 22.31
C PRO A 164 4.51 24.13 23.67
N THR A 165 4.97 22.87 23.73
CA THR A 165 5.18 22.09 24.95
C THR A 165 6.67 21.98 25.26
N PRO A 166 7.07 21.81 26.54
CA PRO A 166 8.48 21.67 26.94
C PRO A 166 9.20 20.48 26.30
N GLU A 167 8.45 19.46 25.84
CA GLU A 167 8.99 18.31 25.11
C GLU A 167 9.24 18.59 23.62
N ASN A 168 8.48 19.50 23.01
CA ASN A 168 8.53 19.79 21.57
C ASN A 168 9.56 20.87 21.19
N LYS A 169 10.21 21.55 22.15
CA LYS A 169 11.19 22.65 21.94
C LYS A 169 10.72 23.81 21.05
N ARG A 170 9.43 23.89 20.73
CA ARG A 170 8.83 24.93 19.90
C ARG A 170 8.69 26.22 20.69
N LYS A 171 8.97 27.37 20.04
CA LYS A 171 8.94 28.68 20.69
C LYS A 171 7.56 29.36 20.58
N LYS A 172 6.78 29.08 19.54
CA LYS A 172 5.52 29.78 19.21
C LYS A 172 4.46 28.84 18.60
N LYS A 173 3.20 29.28 18.53
CA LYS A 173 2.12 28.61 17.80
C LYS A 173 2.01 29.23 16.41
N ASP A 174 2.21 28.45 15.35
CA ASP A 174 2.12 28.93 13.98
C ASP A 174 0.71 28.74 13.40
N PHE A 175 0.31 29.63 12.50
CA PHE A 175 -0.89 29.46 11.69
C PHE A 175 -0.50 28.86 10.35
N VAL A 176 -1.17 27.78 9.94
CA VAL A 176 -0.84 27.05 8.73
C VAL A 176 -2.03 27.06 7.77
N ALA A 177 -1.79 27.45 6.52
CA ALA A 177 -2.74 27.35 5.42
C ALA A 177 -2.23 26.33 4.39
N LEU A 178 -3.02 25.29 4.14
CA LEU A 178 -2.76 24.27 3.13
C LEU A 178 -3.50 24.62 1.84
N LEU A 179 -2.76 24.84 0.76
CA LEU A 179 -3.31 25.22 -0.54
C LEU A 179 -3.15 24.09 -1.55
N HIS A 180 -4.30 23.67 -2.10
CA HIS A 180 -4.38 22.69 -3.18
C HIS A 180 -4.44 23.41 -4.53
N SER A 181 -3.80 22.84 -5.55
CA SER A 181 -3.78 23.38 -6.92
C SER A 181 -5.18 23.50 -7.53
N LYS A 182 -6.05 22.50 -7.28
CA LYS A 182 -7.45 22.44 -7.77
C LYS A 182 -8.27 23.68 -7.41
N ASN A 183 -8.04 24.23 -6.21
CA ASN A 183 -8.81 25.36 -5.69
C ASN A 183 -8.15 26.71 -6.02
N CYS A 184 -6.95 26.71 -6.63
CA CYS A 184 -6.11 27.88 -6.88
C CYS A 184 -5.91 28.17 -8.37
N LEU A 185 -6.97 28.06 -9.19
CA LEU A 185 -6.91 28.36 -10.63
C LEU A 185 -6.62 29.84 -10.94
N ASN A 186 -7.09 30.75 -10.08
CA ASN A 186 -6.92 32.19 -10.23
C ASN A 186 -6.33 32.79 -8.95
N ILE A 187 -5.60 33.90 -9.06
CA ILE A 187 -5.03 34.61 -7.91
C ILE A 187 -6.08 34.98 -6.86
N LYS A 188 -7.28 35.41 -7.30
CA LYS A 188 -8.41 35.71 -6.42
C LYS A 188 -8.82 34.51 -5.57
N ASN A 189 -8.88 33.32 -6.18
CA ASN A 189 -9.27 32.10 -5.47
C ASN A 189 -8.16 31.69 -4.50
N MET A 190 -6.89 31.71 -4.96
CA MET A 190 -5.73 31.38 -4.14
C MET A 190 -5.67 32.24 -2.86
N MET A 191 -5.81 33.56 -3.01
CA MET A 191 -5.82 34.52 -1.89
C MET A 191 -7.03 34.32 -0.97
N LYS A 192 -8.22 34.09 -1.55
CA LYS A 192 -9.44 33.78 -0.77
C LYS A 192 -9.24 32.52 0.07
N THR A 193 -8.77 31.41 -0.52
CA THR A 193 -8.54 30.16 0.22
C THR A 193 -7.47 30.31 1.29
N MET A 194 -6.39 31.04 1.01
CA MET A 194 -5.34 31.31 2.00
C MET A 194 -5.91 32.04 3.21
N ILE A 195 -6.65 33.12 2.97
CA ILE A 195 -7.22 33.95 4.04
C ILE A 195 -8.30 33.17 4.81
N GLU A 196 -9.24 32.51 4.11
CA GLU A 196 -10.28 31.71 4.75
C GLU A 196 -9.70 30.60 5.64
N ARG A 197 -8.61 29.94 5.22
CA ARG A 197 -7.92 28.91 6.02
C ARG A 197 -7.24 29.49 7.26
N PHE A 198 -6.60 30.66 7.16
CA PHE A 198 -6.01 31.31 8.34
C PHE A 198 -7.08 31.74 9.35
N LEU A 199 -8.23 32.25 8.90
CA LEU A 199 -9.34 32.64 9.78
C LEU A 199 -10.10 31.44 10.37
N ALA A 200 -10.27 30.35 9.61
CA ALA A 200 -10.98 29.16 10.07
C ALA A 200 -10.27 28.46 11.25
N ASN A 201 -8.92 28.49 11.27
CA ASN A 201 -8.10 27.92 12.35
C ASN A 201 -8.36 28.55 13.74
N GLU A 202 -9.16 29.62 13.85
CA GLU A 202 -9.61 30.18 15.14
C GLU A 202 -10.83 29.45 15.75
N GLN A 203 -11.71 28.87 14.94
CA GLN A 203 -12.97 28.28 15.44
C GLN A 203 -12.77 26.92 16.13
N ASP A 204 -11.65 26.24 15.89
CA ASP A 204 -11.32 24.93 16.47
C ASP A 204 -10.81 24.99 17.92
N VAL A 205 -10.75 26.19 18.54
CA VAL A 205 -10.29 26.35 19.94
C VAL A 205 -11.41 26.11 20.97
N ASP A 206 -12.68 26.15 20.57
CA ASP A 206 -13.81 25.76 21.43
C ASP A 206 -14.17 24.28 21.17
N GLY A 207 -13.49 23.40 21.88
CA GLY A 207 -13.45 21.96 21.62
C GLY A 207 -14.80 21.25 21.44
N SER A 208 -14.96 20.58 20.30
CA SER A 208 -15.35 19.16 20.22
C SER A 208 -15.37 18.69 18.76
N ASN A 209 -14.79 17.50 18.54
CA ASN A 209 -14.72 16.72 17.28
C ASN A 209 -13.67 17.14 16.24
N ILE A 210 -12.49 16.53 16.38
CA ILE A 210 -11.57 16.25 15.28
C ILE A 210 -12.27 15.25 14.35
N GLY A 211 -12.75 15.75 13.22
CA GLY A 211 -13.26 14.98 12.11
C GLY A 211 -13.04 15.77 10.84
N PHE A 212 -11.93 15.51 10.16
CA PHE A 212 -11.74 15.91 8.76
C PHE A 212 -12.81 15.19 7.93
N ASN A 213 -13.96 15.83 7.73
CA ASN A 213 -14.92 15.43 6.70
C ASN A 213 -14.64 16.29 5.47
N GLU A 214 -13.98 15.68 4.49
CA GLU A 214 -14.06 16.06 3.08
C GLU A 214 -15.49 15.83 2.60
N ASN A 215 -16.38 16.77 2.89
CA ASN A 215 -17.62 16.94 2.16
C ASN A 215 -17.57 18.33 1.53
N GLU A 216 -16.79 18.46 0.46
CA GLU A 216 -17.04 19.49 -0.55
C GLU A 216 -18.38 19.10 -1.20
N GLU A 217 -19.48 19.72 -0.74
CA GLU A 217 -20.71 19.74 -1.52
C GLU A 217 -20.44 20.64 -2.74
N GLU A 218 -20.12 19.99 -3.86
CA GLU A 218 -20.18 20.52 -5.21
C GLU A 218 -21.59 21.07 -5.45
N ASN A 219 -21.76 22.39 -5.35
CA ASN A 219 -22.92 23.08 -5.92
C ASN A 219 -22.53 23.54 -7.32
N ASP A 220 -22.60 22.60 -8.26
CA ASP A 220 -22.65 22.90 -9.70
C ASP A 220 -24.10 23.23 -10.07
N ASP A 221 -24.45 24.52 -9.98
CA ASP A 221 -25.58 25.08 -10.71
C ASP A 221 -25.02 26.07 -11.74
N GLU A 222 -24.58 25.54 -12.89
CA GLU A 222 -24.46 26.33 -14.12
C GLU A 222 -25.87 26.60 -14.66
N ALA A 223 -26.34 27.83 -14.46
CA ALA A 223 -27.43 28.39 -15.24
C ALA A 223 -26.89 29.63 -15.98
N GLU A 224 -26.81 29.50 -17.30
CA GLU A 224 -26.60 30.61 -18.22
C GLU A 224 -27.74 31.64 -18.11
N ASP A 225 -27.36 32.89 -18.38
CA ASP A 225 -28.19 34.05 -18.73
C ASP A 225 -28.96 34.78 -17.61
N ASP A 226 -28.38 35.87 -17.11
CA ASP A 226 -28.76 37.24 -17.49
C ASP A 226 -28.10 38.28 -16.55
N GLU A 227 -27.62 39.38 -17.15
CA GLU A 227 -27.02 40.51 -16.46
C GLU A 227 -27.92 41.10 -15.35
N ASP A 228 -27.29 41.61 -14.30
CA ASP A 228 -27.86 42.44 -13.23
C ASP A 228 -28.89 41.78 -12.28
N THR A 229 -28.42 41.01 -11.29
CA THR A 229 -28.88 41.20 -9.89
C THR A 229 -27.97 40.49 -8.88
N ILE A 230 -27.26 41.28 -8.08
CA ILE A 230 -26.48 40.83 -6.92
C ILE A 230 -27.45 40.25 -5.88
N ARG A 231 -27.60 38.92 -5.84
CA ARG A 231 -28.18 38.22 -4.68
C ARG A 231 -27.07 37.92 -3.68
N VAL A 232 -26.91 38.85 -2.73
CA VAL A 232 -26.15 38.63 -1.49
C VAL A 232 -26.83 37.47 -0.75
N THR A 233 -26.25 36.28 -0.81
CA THR A 233 -26.55 35.22 0.14
C THR A 233 -26.17 35.73 1.54
N GLU A 234 -27.16 36.02 2.36
CA GLU A 234 -27.00 36.42 3.75
C GLU A 234 -26.22 35.34 4.52
N ARG A 235 -24.91 35.55 4.70
CA ARG A 235 -24.16 34.85 5.74
C ARG A 235 -24.79 35.23 7.08
N ARG A 236 -25.33 34.26 7.81
CA ARG A 236 -25.79 34.43 9.19
C ARG A 236 -24.66 35.05 10.02
N ALA A 237 -24.88 36.27 10.50
CA ALA A 237 -23.97 36.96 11.40
C ALA A 237 -23.81 36.15 12.70
N ALA A 238 -22.56 35.90 13.12
CA ALA A 238 -22.28 35.33 14.43
C ALA A 238 -22.82 36.30 15.50
N THR A 239 -23.70 35.80 16.37
CA THR A 239 -24.32 36.58 17.45
C THR A 239 -23.54 36.31 18.72
N TYR A 240 -22.96 37.32 19.35
CA TYR A 240 -22.34 37.21 20.67
C TYR A 240 -23.19 38.00 21.67
N SER A 241 -23.46 37.45 22.87
CA SER A 241 -24.15 38.18 23.93
C SER A 241 -23.13 38.83 24.86
N LEU A 242 -23.07 40.17 24.85
CA LEU A 242 -22.42 40.95 25.91
C LEU A 242 -23.51 41.75 26.64
N GLY A 243 -23.90 41.28 27.83
CA GLY A 243 -24.98 41.90 28.61
C GLY A 243 -26.37 41.77 27.97
N ASN A 244 -27.36 42.46 28.52
CA ASN A 244 -28.79 42.34 28.17
C ASN A 244 -29.18 42.86 26.76
N GLY A 245 -28.24 42.93 25.81
CA GLY A 245 -28.50 43.28 24.41
C GLY A 245 -27.63 42.47 23.46
N ALA A 246 -28.27 41.79 22.50
CA ALA A 246 -27.56 41.13 21.40
C ALA A 246 -27.16 42.19 20.36
N THR A 247 -25.86 42.45 20.20
CA THR A 247 -25.34 43.31 19.14
C THR A 247 -24.88 42.47 17.96
N LEU A 248 -25.47 42.73 16.79
CA LEU A 248 -25.12 42.08 15.53
C LEU A 248 -23.87 42.77 14.95
N ALA A 249 -22.73 42.08 14.90
CA ALA A 249 -21.54 42.61 14.23
C ALA A 249 -21.80 42.70 12.72
N LYS A 250 -21.57 43.87 12.11
CA LYS A 250 -21.65 44.04 10.66
C LYS A 250 -20.57 43.16 9.98
N PRO A 251 -20.88 42.46 8.88
CA PRO A 251 -19.85 41.80 8.09
C PRO A 251 -18.82 42.83 7.62
N SER A 252 -17.54 42.46 7.59
CA SER A 252 -16.45 43.33 7.16
C SER A 252 -16.73 43.89 5.75
N LYS A 253 -16.45 45.19 5.54
CA LYS A 253 -16.58 45.85 4.22
C LYS A 253 -15.49 45.41 3.22
N CYS A 254 -14.46 44.71 3.68
CA CYS A 254 -13.35 44.26 2.85
C CYS A 254 -13.72 42.95 2.15
N LEU A 255 -13.29 42.83 0.89
CA LEU A 255 -13.50 41.62 0.10
C LEU A 255 -12.74 40.44 0.74
N PRO A 256 -13.27 39.21 0.66
CA PRO A 256 -12.69 38.04 1.35
C PRO A 256 -11.30 37.61 0.84
N TYR A 257 -10.81 38.22 -0.24
CA TYR A 257 -9.52 37.95 -0.87
C TYR A 257 -8.51 39.12 -0.70
N ASP A 258 -8.85 40.14 0.08
CA ASP A 258 -7.98 41.30 0.31
C ASP A 258 -6.99 41.04 1.46
N MET A 259 -5.70 41.23 1.19
CA MET A 259 -4.62 41.07 2.18
C MET A 259 -4.71 42.04 3.36
N GLN A 260 -5.39 43.17 3.20
CA GLN A 260 -5.64 44.10 4.31
C GLN A 260 -6.50 43.45 5.41
N LEU A 261 -7.38 42.51 5.05
CA LEU A 261 -8.16 41.75 6.02
C LEU A 261 -7.25 40.87 6.88
N LEU A 262 -6.28 40.21 6.26
CA LEU A 262 -5.29 39.39 6.95
C LEU A 262 -4.38 40.25 7.85
N GLU A 263 -3.98 41.45 7.39
CA GLU A 263 -3.21 42.40 8.20
C GLU A 263 -3.98 42.84 9.45
N GLY A 264 -5.25 43.22 9.30
CA GLY A 264 -6.11 43.62 10.41
C GLY A 264 -6.31 42.48 11.42
N TRP A 265 -6.58 41.27 10.91
CA TRP A 265 -6.72 40.07 11.72
C TRP A 265 -5.41 39.71 12.47
N TYR A 266 -4.27 39.75 11.78
CA TYR A 266 -2.97 39.43 12.37
C TYR A 266 -2.60 40.39 13.50
N LYS A 267 -2.84 41.70 13.32
CA LYS A 267 -2.62 42.71 14.38
C LYS A 267 -3.53 42.46 15.58
N TYR A 268 -4.80 42.11 15.35
CA TYR A 268 -5.72 41.76 16.43
C TYR A 268 -5.20 40.53 17.22
N GLN A 269 -4.72 39.51 16.53
CA GLN A 269 -4.27 38.27 17.15
C GLN A 269 -2.94 38.43 17.91
N THR A 270 -2.00 39.21 17.37
CA THR A 270 -0.72 39.53 18.03
C THR A 270 -0.96 40.27 19.34
N ASN A 271 -1.90 41.23 19.34
CA ASN A 271 -2.30 41.95 20.56
C ASN A 271 -2.94 41.04 21.61
N ARG A 272 -3.65 39.98 21.18
CA ARG A 272 -4.34 39.04 22.08
C ARG A 272 -3.39 38.00 22.70
N THR A 273 -2.36 37.57 21.99
CA THR A 273 -1.49 36.46 22.38
C THR A 273 -0.11 36.90 22.89
N SER A 274 0.24 38.19 22.84
CA SER A 274 1.55 38.76 23.25
C SER A 274 2.78 38.05 22.65
N SER A 275 2.56 37.28 21.59
CA SER A 275 3.55 36.56 20.80
C SER A 275 3.24 36.82 19.33
N SER A 276 4.27 36.90 18.49
CA SER A 276 4.13 37.07 17.03
C SER A 276 4.13 35.71 16.35
N PRO A 277 2.96 35.12 16.03
CA PRO A 277 2.88 33.82 15.36
C PRO A 277 3.32 33.94 13.90
N ASN A 278 3.87 32.87 13.32
CA ASN A 278 4.23 32.82 11.92
C ASN A 278 3.02 32.42 11.07
N LEU A 279 2.96 32.94 9.84
CA LEU A 279 1.96 32.58 8.84
C LEU A 279 2.60 31.64 7.83
N VAL A 280 2.39 30.33 7.99
CA VAL A 280 2.96 29.32 7.10
C VAL A 280 1.97 28.98 5.99
N VAL A 281 2.39 29.15 4.74
CA VAL A 281 1.62 28.74 3.55
C VAL A 281 2.28 27.50 2.96
N ILE A 282 1.53 26.39 2.87
CA ILE A 282 2.00 25.13 2.29
C ILE A 282 1.36 24.96 0.91
N LEU A 283 2.19 24.94 -0.13
CA LEU A 283 1.83 24.56 -1.50
C LEU A 283 2.24 23.09 -1.70
N GLN A 284 1.30 22.15 -1.76
CA GLN A 284 1.63 20.71 -1.81
C GLN A 284 2.21 20.28 -3.17
N ASP A 285 1.54 20.66 -4.26
CA ASP A 285 1.82 20.16 -5.61
C ASP A 285 2.23 21.30 -6.55
N PHE A 286 3.45 21.82 -6.38
CA PHE A 286 3.91 22.99 -7.14
C PHE A 286 3.80 22.80 -8.68
N GLU A 287 3.99 21.58 -9.18
CA GLU A 287 3.96 21.25 -10.61
C GLU A 287 2.57 21.41 -11.25
N SER A 288 1.51 21.31 -10.43
CA SER A 288 0.12 21.39 -10.88
C SER A 288 -0.44 22.81 -10.86
N PHE A 289 0.28 23.78 -10.30
CA PHE A 289 -0.17 25.18 -10.28
C PHE A 289 0.13 25.89 -11.59
N GLU A 290 -0.73 26.83 -11.94
CA GLU A 290 -0.47 27.73 -13.06
C GLU A 290 0.71 28.66 -12.73
N PRO A 291 1.79 28.70 -13.54
CA PRO A 291 2.99 29.47 -13.22
C PRO A 291 2.74 30.97 -13.06
N ALA A 292 1.82 31.56 -13.84
CA ALA A 292 1.49 32.99 -13.75
C ALA A 292 0.88 33.34 -12.39
N VAL A 293 -0.08 32.54 -11.92
CA VAL A 293 -0.77 32.75 -10.63
C VAL A 293 0.21 32.68 -9.46
N VAL A 294 1.15 31.73 -9.49
CA VAL A 294 2.14 31.56 -8.43
C VAL A 294 3.16 32.70 -8.42
N GLN A 295 3.56 33.21 -9.60
CA GLN A 295 4.45 34.37 -9.68
C GLN A 295 3.80 35.62 -9.10
N ASP A 296 2.54 35.88 -9.44
CA ASP A 296 1.78 37.00 -8.87
C ASP A 296 1.57 36.83 -7.37
N PHE A 297 1.30 35.60 -6.90
CA PHE A 297 1.18 35.30 -5.48
C PHE A 297 2.46 35.63 -4.70
N PHE A 298 3.62 35.17 -5.17
CA PHE A 298 4.89 35.45 -4.48
C PHE A 298 5.27 36.93 -4.49
N THR A 299 4.98 37.66 -5.57
CA THR A 299 5.22 39.12 -5.60
C THR A 299 4.34 39.84 -4.57
N ILE A 300 3.05 39.48 -4.48
CA ILE A 300 2.13 40.01 -3.45
C ILE A 300 2.65 39.66 -2.05
N CYS A 301 3.00 38.40 -1.77
CA CYS A 301 3.50 37.99 -0.46
C CYS A 301 4.80 38.71 -0.05
N SER A 302 5.67 39.04 -1.00
CA SER A 302 6.94 39.73 -0.73
C SER A 302 6.71 41.16 -0.27
N GLU A 303 5.78 41.89 -0.88
CA GLU A 303 5.40 43.25 -0.47
C GLU A 303 4.83 43.28 0.97
N TYR A 304 4.00 42.29 1.31
CA TYR A 304 3.37 42.21 2.63
C TYR A 304 4.28 41.61 3.73
N ARG A 305 5.49 41.12 3.39
CA ARG A 305 6.43 40.53 4.37
C ARG A 305 6.86 41.49 5.47
N SER A 306 6.94 42.79 5.18
CA SER A 306 7.25 43.82 6.18
C SER A 306 6.21 43.93 7.30
N ARG A 307 4.97 43.51 7.02
CA ARG A 307 3.82 43.61 7.95
C ARG A 307 3.37 42.25 8.47
N LEU A 308 3.60 41.19 7.71
CA LEU A 308 3.14 39.84 7.98
C LEU A 308 4.30 38.85 7.91
N PRO A 309 4.54 38.04 8.95
CA PRO A 309 5.58 37.01 8.96
C PRO A 309 5.17 35.78 8.12
N ILE A 310 5.14 35.93 6.79
CA ILE A 310 4.79 34.86 5.85
C ILE A 310 5.99 33.94 5.57
N VAL A 311 5.83 32.64 5.79
CA VAL A 311 6.80 31.59 5.45
C VAL A 311 6.14 30.63 4.45
N CYS A 312 6.83 30.27 3.37
CA CYS A 312 6.28 29.39 2.36
C CYS A 312 6.95 28.00 2.43
N ILE A 313 6.15 26.94 2.35
CA ILE A 313 6.64 25.57 2.17
C ILE A 313 6.12 25.10 0.82
N VAL A 314 7.01 24.65 -0.05
CA VAL A 314 6.67 24.24 -1.41
C VAL A 314 7.05 22.78 -1.60
N GLY A 315 6.05 21.94 -1.82
CA GLY A 315 6.21 20.54 -2.17
C GLY A 315 6.55 20.39 -3.64
N ILE A 316 7.63 19.65 -3.90
CA ILE A 316 8.12 19.35 -5.25
C ILE A 316 8.27 17.84 -5.38
N ALA A 317 7.72 17.30 -6.47
CA ALA A 317 7.80 15.88 -6.77
C ALA A 317 9.13 15.50 -7.45
N THR A 318 9.58 16.33 -8.40
CA THR A 318 10.75 16.04 -9.25
C THR A 318 12.07 16.60 -8.71
N SER A 319 12.57 17.69 -9.30
CA SER A 319 13.87 18.29 -9.03
C SER A 319 13.73 19.80 -8.88
N THR A 320 14.79 20.50 -8.45
CA THR A 320 14.75 21.97 -8.36
C THR A 320 14.67 22.67 -9.72
N GLU A 321 14.82 21.95 -10.82
CA GLU A 321 14.75 22.53 -12.17
C GLU A 321 13.35 23.04 -12.49
N ILE A 322 12.30 22.40 -11.96
CA ILE A 322 10.92 22.83 -12.21
C ILE A 322 10.67 24.26 -11.72
N LEU A 323 11.27 24.66 -10.60
CA LEU A 323 11.20 26.04 -10.09
C LEU A 323 11.84 27.03 -11.06
N HIS A 324 12.97 26.66 -11.66
CA HIS A 324 13.66 27.50 -12.64
C HIS A 324 12.93 27.58 -13.99
N GLN A 325 12.12 26.58 -14.32
CA GLN A 325 11.31 26.55 -15.53
C GLN A 325 9.97 27.29 -15.36
N SER A 326 9.33 27.17 -14.19
CA SER A 326 8.01 27.77 -13.95
C SER A 326 8.07 29.20 -13.41
N LEU A 327 9.10 29.55 -12.63
CA LEU A 327 9.23 30.90 -12.06
C LEU A 327 10.23 31.75 -12.86
N SER A 328 9.89 33.01 -13.04
CA SER A 328 10.81 34.01 -13.61
C SER A 328 12.00 34.27 -12.67
N LYS A 329 13.13 34.71 -13.24
CA LYS A 329 14.33 35.07 -12.45
C LYS A 329 14.06 36.16 -11.41
N SER A 330 13.16 37.10 -11.73
CA SER A 330 12.73 38.15 -10.79
C SER A 330 11.98 37.56 -9.59
N THR A 331 11.07 36.61 -9.80
CA THR A 331 10.34 35.96 -8.70
C THR A 331 11.25 35.06 -7.87
N ILE A 332 12.16 34.31 -8.49
CA ILE A 332 13.13 33.47 -7.76
C ILE A 332 14.04 34.31 -6.88
N GLY A 333 14.43 35.52 -7.32
CA GLY A 333 15.20 36.47 -6.52
C GLY A 333 14.49 36.96 -5.25
N LEU A 334 13.16 36.78 -5.15
CA LEU A 334 12.39 37.10 -3.94
C LEU A 334 12.33 35.94 -2.94
N LEU A 335 12.83 34.75 -3.28
CA LEU A 335 12.70 33.55 -2.44
C LEU A 335 14.04 33.20 -1.79
N ARG A 336 14.06 33.10 -0.46
CA ARG A 336 15.18 32.50 0.28
C ARG A 336 14.94 31.00 0.44
N ILE A 337 15.64 30.22 -0.38
CA ILE A 337 15.35 28.79 -0.56
C ILE A 337 16.22 27.93 0.37
N GLU A 338 15.57 27.11 1.20
CA GLU A 338 16.20 25.99 1.93
C GLU A 338 15.61 24.64 1.48
N LYS A 339 16.45 23.60 1.41
CA LYS A 339 16.09 22.31 0.82
C LYS A 339 15.91 21.23 1.88
N PHE A 340 14.73 20.60 1.91
CA PHE A 340 14.38 19.49 2.78
C PHE A 340 14.01 18.27 1.93
N LYS A 341 14.65 17.13 2.21
CA LYS A 341 14.33 15.87 1.53
C LYS A 341 13.51 15.01 2.49
N LEU A 342 12.34 14.55 2.04
CA LEU A 342 11.62 13.48 2.70
C LEU A 342 12.22 12.12 2.33
N GLU A 343 11.90 11.11 3.13
CA GLU A 343 12.33 9.74 2.86
C GLU A 343 11.62 9.19 1.62
N GLN A 344 12.35 8.41 0.83
CA GLN A 344 11.81 7.82 -0.40
C GLN A 344 10.79 6.71 -0.08
N SER A 345 9.75 6.62 -0.90
CA SER A 345 8.67 5.64 -0.76
C SER A 345 9.18 4.20 -0.79
N GLU A 346 10.27 3.91 -1.51
CA GLU A 346 10.88 2.58 -1.52
C GLU A 346 11.40 2.15 -0.15
N VAL A 347 12.06 3.07 0.58
CA VAL A 347 12.58 2.80 1.92
C VAL A 347 11.42 2.59 2.88
N TRP A 348 10.36 3.40 2.75
CA TRP A 348 9.15 3.25 3.55
C TRP A 348 8.49 1.91 3.30
N PHE A 349 8.28 1.54 2.04
CA PHE A 349 7.72 0.25 1.64
C PHE A 349 8.55 -0.92 2.17
N ASN A 350 9.88 -0.89 2.04
CA ASN A 350 10.75 -1.94 2.57
C ASN A 350 10.56 -2.13 4.09
N ARG A 351 10.50 -1.03 4.87
CA ARG A 351 10.27 -1.12 6.32
C ARG A 351 8.87 -1.64 6.65
N VAL A 352 7.84 -1.24 5.90
CA VAL A 352 6.49 -1.78 6.08
C VAL A 352 6.48 -3.28 5.87
N ILE A 353 7.07 -3.75 4.77
CA ILE A 353 7.15 -5.17 4.44
C ILE A 353 7.92 -5.95 5.50
N GLU A 354 9.06 -5.44 5.97
CA GLU A 354 9.84 -6.09 7.03
C GLU A 354 9.02 -6.21 8.33
N LYS A 355 8.40 -5.11 8.78
CA LYS A 355 7.65 -5.13 10.04
C LYS A 355 6.40 -6.01 9.96
N MET A 356 5.72 -5.99 8.82
CA MET A 356 4.48 -6.73 8.57
C MET A 356 4.71 -8.21 8.32
N PHE A 357 5.67 -8.58 7.48
CA PHE A 357 5.87 -9.97 7.08
C PHE A 357 6.93 -10.71 7.90
N LEU A 358 7.93 -10.01 8.47
CA LEU A 358 9.01 -10.64 9.23
C LEU A 358 8.92 -10.41 10.74
N ASP A 359 8.70 -9.18 11.20
CA ASP A 359 8.79 -8.87 12.65
C ASP A 359 7.54 -9.25 13.45
N SER A 360 6.36 -9.16 12.84
CA SER A 360 5.10 -9.49 13.51
C SER A 360 4.73 -10.96 13.31
N THR A 361 4.36 -11.67 14.37
CA THR A 361 3.84 -13.06 14.28
C THR A 361 2.31 -13.10 14.23
N SER A 362 1.65 -12.00 14.60
CA SER A 362 0.19 -11.89 14.69
C SER A 362 -0.50 -11.44 13.41
N THR A 363 0.26 -11.01 12.39
CA THR A 363 -0.27 -10.49 11.13
C THR A 363 -0.49 -11.61 10.11
N MET A 364 -1.44 -11.39 9.20
CA MET A 364 -1.67 -12.29 8.07
C MET A 364 -0.46 -12.27 7.15
N LYS A 365 -0.02 -13.45 6.71
CA LYS A 365 1.13 -13.60 5.81
C LYS A 365 0.65 -13.83 4.39
N PHE A 366 1.47 -13.46 3.40
CA PHE A 366 1.16 -13.67 2.00
C PHE A 366 1.91 -14.89 1.48
N GLY A 367 1.26 -15.66 0.61
CA GLY A 367 1.94 -16.63 -0.22
C GLY A 367 2.75 -15.96 -1.33
N ALA A 368 3.50 -16.77 -2.10
CA ALA A 368 4.40 -16.28 -3.15
C ALA A 368 3.71 -15.38 -4.17
N ARG A 369 2.55 -15.79 -4.69
CA ARG A 369 1.85 -15.03 -5.75
C ARG A 369 1.32 -13.67 -5.26
N PRO A 370 0.50 -13.57 -4.18
CA PRO A 370 0.03 -12.26 -3.70
C PRO A 370 1.17 -11.33 -3.29
N TYR A 371 2.26 -11.88 -2.73
CA TYR A 371 3.43 -11.11 -2.37
C TYR A 371 4.16 -10.55 -3.60
N LYS A 372 4.36 -11.37 -4.64
CA LYS A 372 4.92 -10.93 -5.92
C LYS A 372 4.08 -9.82 -6.56
N PHE A 373 2.76 -10.01 -6.61
CA PHE A 373 1.85 -9.02 -7.15
C PHE A 373 1.94 -7.68 -6.43
N LEU A 374 2.03 -7.68 -5.09
CA LEU A 374 2.23 -6.47 -4.30
C LEU A 374 3.53 -5.74 -4.67
N LEU A 375 4.63 -6.50 -4.83
CA LEU A 375 5.94 -5.96 -5.23
C LEU A 375 5.92 -5.39 -6.65
N ASP A 376 5.39 -6.16 -7.60
CA ASP A 376 5.33 -5.78 -9.01
C ASP A 376 4.45 -4.55 -9.20
N HIS A 377 3.30 -4.48 -8.52
CA HIS A 377 2.41 -3.32 -8.58
C HIS A 377 3.08 -2.05 -8.04
N PHE A 378 3.84 -2.16 -6.94
CA PHE A 378 4.54 -1.02 -6.35
C PHE A 378 5.69 -0.51 -7.25
N TYR A 379 6.58 -1.39 -7.70
CA TYR A 379 7.79 -1.00 -8.43
C TYR A 379 7.58 -0.72 -9.93
N LEU A 380 6.60 -1.37 -10.57
CA LEU A 380 6.38 -1.22 -12.01
C LEU A 380 5.35 -0.14 -12.38
N TYR A 381 4.43 0.22 -11.47
CA TYR A 381 3.31 1.10 -11.80
C TYR A 381 3.34 2.42 -11.03
N ASP A 382 3.20 2.39 -9.71
CA ASP A 382 2.66 3.56 -9.00
C ASP A 382 3.53 4.13 -7.86
N PHE A 383 4.53 3.39 -7.34
CA PHE A 383 5.33 3.77 -6.15
C PHE A 383 4.51 4.33 -4.96
N SER A 384 3.21 4.03 -4.91
CA SER A 384 2.26 4.58 -3.94
C SER A 384 2.01 3.58 -2.82
N ILE A 385 2.15 4.06 -1.59
CA ILE A 385 1.91 3.23 -0.42
C ILE A 385 0.44 3.23 -0.03
N SER A 386 -0.32 4.29 -0.36
CA SER A 386 -1.79 4.28 -0.26
C SER A 386 -2.42 3.15 -1.10
N LYS A 387 -1.88 2.86 -2.28
CA LYS A 387 -2.33 1.69 -3.08
C LYS A 387 -1.93 0.37 -2.44
N VAL A 388 -0.72 0.28 -1.87
CA VAL A 388 -0.28 -0.90 -1.10
C VAL A 388 -1.15 -1.13 0.13
N THR A 389 -1.50 -0.09 0.89
CA THR A 389 -2.39 -0.20 2.05
C THR A 389 -3.79 -0.62 1.64
N ALA A 390 -4.34 -0.07 0.55
CA ALA A 390 -5.61 -0.52 -0.01
C ALA A 390 -5.56 -2.00 -0.43
N SER A 391 -4.45 -2.42 -1.06
CA SER A 391 -4.20 -3.80 -1.47
C SER A 391 -4.11 -4.78 -0.29
N LEU A 392 -3.42 -4.38 0.78
CA LEU A 392 -3.38 -5.13 2.04
C LEU A 392 -4.78 -5.19 2.68
N LYS A 393 -5.50 -4.06 2.75
CA LYS A 393 -6.85 -3.96 3.31
C LYS A 393 -7.81 -4.91 2.60
N TYR A 394 -7.75 -4.96 1.27
CA TYR A 394 -8.56 -5.86 0.49
C TYR A 394 -8.18 -7.33 0.74
N ALA A 395 -6.90 -7.67 0.90
CA ALA A 395 -6.51 -9.03 1.23
C ALA A 395 -7.10 -9.47 2.59
N TYR A 396 -7.04 -8.59 3.61
CA TYR A 396 -7.70 -8.80 4.90
C TYR A 396 -9.22 -8.91 4.74
N MET A 397 -9.84 -8.01 3.97
CA MET A 397 -11.27 -8.03 3.70
C MET A 397 -11.68 -9.35 3.05
N HIS A 398 -11.01 -9.77 1.98
CA HIS A 398 -11.29 -11.02 1.29
C HIS A 398 -11.11 -12.24 2.20
N HIS A 399 -10.08 -12.25 3.05
CA HIS A 399 -9.88 -13.33 4.02
C HIS A 399 -11.03 -13.40 5.03
N PHE A 400 -11.41 -12.29 5.67
CA PHE A 400 -12.45 -12.28 6.70
C PHE A 400 -13.89 -12.38 6.15
N TYR A 401 -14.16 -11.91 4.94
CA TYR A 401 -15.48 -11.99 4.32
C TYR A 401 -15.76 -13.39 3.76
N GLY A 402 -14.79 -13.97 3.03
CA GLY A 402 -14.99 -15.21 2.29
C GLY A 402 -14.60 -16.50 3.02
N ASN A 403 -13.70 -16.43 4.01
CA ASN A 403 -13.24 -17.62 4.73
C ASN A 403 -13.89 -17.72 6.12
N PRO A 404 -14.67 -18.78 6.42
CA PRO A 404 -15.21 -18.97 7.76
C PRO A 404 -14.13 -19.25 8.82
N LEU A 405 -12.97 -19.78 8.40
CA LEU A 405 -11.85 -20.10 9.30
C LEU A 405 -10.98 -18.87 9.63
N SER A 406 -11.30 -17.68 9.13
CA SER A 406 -10.56 -16.45 9.45
C SER A 406 -10.61 -16.08 10.93
N VAL A 407 -11.58 -16.64 11.68
CA VAL A 407 -11.76 -16.43 13.12
C VAL A 407 -10.53 -16.89 13.92
N PHE A 408 -9.71 -17.80 13.38
CA PHE A 408 -8.51 -18.28 14.06
C PHE A 408 -7.30 -17.32 13.96
N LEU A 409 -7.29 -16.35 13.04
CA LEU A 409 -6.15 -15.44 12.85
C LEU A 409 -5.82 -14.60 14.10
N PRO A 410 -6.79 -13.96 14.80
CA PRO A 410 -6.51 -13.16 16.00
C PRO A 410 -5.91 -13.96 17.16
N LEU A 411 -6.13 -15.28 17.23
CA LEU A 411 -5.54 -16.15 18.25
C LEU A 411 -4.01 -16.14 18.19
N MET A 412 -3.42 -15.77 17.05
CA MET A 412 -1.98 -15.59 16.91
C MET A 412 -1.41 -14.50 17.84
N GLN A 413 -2.24 -13.62 18.40
CA GLN A 413 -1.82 -12.63 19.40
C GLN A 413 -1.65 -13.20 20.82
N HIS A 414 -2.24 -14.36 21.11
CA HIS A 414 -2.34 -14.90 22.47
C HIS A 414 -1.44 -16.11 22.72
N ASP A 415 -0.99 -16.31 23.96
CA ASP A 415 -0.20 -17.49 24.34
C ASP A 415 -1.05 -18.77 24.31
N LYS A 416 -0.38 -19.92 24.27
CA LYS A 416 -1.02 -21.25 24.17
C LYS A 416 -2.16 -21.46 25.17
N THR A 417 -1.95 -21.12 26.44
CA THR A 417 -2.96 -21.30 27.50
C THR A 417 -4.21 -20.44 27.26
N LYS A 418 -4.01 -19.17 26.88
CA LYS A 418 -5.12 -18.27 26.54
C LYS A 418 -5.83 -18.70 25.26
N MET A 419 -5.11 -19.28 24.29
CA MET A 419 -5.73 -19.86 23.09
C MET A 419 -6.64 -21.04 23.45
N GLU A 420 -6.23 -21.91 24.38
CA GLU A 420 -7.07 -22.99 24.91
C GLU A 420 -8.34 -22.44 25.60
N ASP A 421 -8.20 -21.39 26.42
CA ASP A 421 -9.33 -20.76 27.12
C ASP A 421 -10.34 -20.12 26.15
N TYR A 422 -9.88 -19.39 25.12
CA TYR A 422 -10.78 -18.80 24.13
C TYR A 422 -11.51 -19.87 23.29
N LEU A 423 -10.81 -20.94 22.91
CA LEU A 423 -11.41 -22.00 22.11
C LEU A 423 -12.43 -22.83 22.90
N THR A 424 -12.17 -23.09 24.18
CA THR A 424 -13.14 -23.73 25.07
C THR A 424 -14.37 -22.85 25.27
N GLU A 425 -14.20 -21.53 25.44
CA GLU A 425 -15.30 -20.57 25.49
C GLU A 425 -16.11 -20.55 24.19
N TRP A 426 -15.46 -20.59 23.03
CA TRP A 426 -16.15 -20.61 21.73
C TRP A 426 -16.95 -21.87 21.49
N MET A 427 -16.49 -23.02 22.00
CA MET A 427 -17.26 -24.26 21.97
C MET A 427 -18.49 -24.20 22.88
N VAL A 428 -18.32 -23.71 24.11
CA VAL A 428 -19.44 -23.58 25.07
C VAL A 428 -20.52 -22.62 24.58
N ARG A 429 -20.13 -21.57 23.85
CA ARG A 429 -21.05 -20.59 23.27
C ARG A 429 -21.62 -20.99 21.89
N GLU A 430 -21.35 -22.21 21.41
CA GLU A 430 -21.73 -22.68 20.05
C GLU A 430 -21.33 -21.70 18.92
N MET A 431 -20.19 -21.01 19.09
CA MET A 431 -19.64 -20.14 18.03
C MET A 431 -19.07 -20.98 16.88
N LEU A 432 -18.44 -22.11 17.21
CA LEU A 432 -17.89 -23.04 16.23
C LEU A 432 -18.91 -24.14 15.92
N ASN A 433 -19.65 -23.95 14.82
CA ASN A 433 -20.52 -25.00 14.28
C ASN A 433 -19.71 -26.20 13.75
N GLU A 434 -20.35 -27.37 13.65
CA GLU A 434 -19.83 -28.60 13.02
C GLU A 434 -19.25 -28.34 11.61
N HIS A 435 -19.84 -27.39 10.87
CA HIS A 435 -19.35 -26.98 9.56
C HIS A 435 -17.96 -26.34 9.61
N HIS A 436 -17.64 -25.55 10.64
CA HIS A 436 -16.29 -24.98 10.80
C HIS A 436 -15.26 -26.09 11.01
N ILE A 437 -15.59 -27.07 11.85
CA ILE A 437 -14.72 -28.22 12.17
C ILE A 437 -14.49 -29.07 10.92
N THR A 438 -15.57 -29.35 10.17
CA THR A 438 -15.49 -30.06 8.90
C THR A 438 -14.61 -29.30 7.91
N HIS A 439 -14.72 -27.97 7.82
CA HIS A 439 -13.86 -27.16 6.97
C HIS A 439 -12.39 -27.21 7.39
N VAL A 440 -12.08 -27.22 8.69
CA VAL A 440 -10.70 -27.45 9.18
C VAL A 440 -10.20 -28.83 8.74
N ARG A 441 -11.03 -29.88 8.86
CA ARG A 441 -10.70 -31.24 8.42
C ARG A 441 -10.50 -31.34 6.90
N MET A 442 -11.18 -30.50 6.13
CA MET A 442 -11.11 -30.50 4.67
C MET A 442 -9.88 -29.78 4.11
N LEU A 443 -9.14 -29.01 4.92
CA LEU A 443 -7.90 -28.35 4.51
C LEU A 443 -6.86 -29.37 4.03
N ASN A 444 -6.15 -29.02 2.96
CA ASN A 444 -5.15 -29.90 2.37
C ASN A 444 -3.97 -30.14 3.33
N SER A 445 -3.50 -29.09 4.02
CA SER A 445 -2.44 -29.20 5.02
C SER A 445 -2.81 -30.14 6.17
N PHE A 446 -4.07 -30.12 6.60
CA PHE A 446 -4.57 -30.98 7.66
C PHE A 446 -4.66 -32.44 7.21
N LYS A 447 -5.09 -32.70 5.97
CA LYS A 447 -5.08 -34.04 5.37
C LYS A 447 -3.68 -34.63 5.32
N THR A 448 -2.71 -33.88 4.81
CA THR A 448 -1.30 -34.32 4.76
C THR A 448 -0.73 -34.58 6.16
N TYR A 449 -1.13 -33.79 7.15
CA TYR A 449 -0.73 -34.00 8.54
C TYR A 449 -1.32 -35.30 9.09
N ILE A 450 -2.60 -35.57 8.85
CA ILE A 450 -3.22 -36.85 9.23
C ILE A 450 -2.54 -38.03 8.54
N GLU A 451 -2.25 -37.95 7.25
CA GLU A 451 -1.54 -39.01 6.52
C GLU A 451 -0.16 -39.32 7.14
N SER A 452 0.57 -38.28 7.55
CA SER A 452 1.84 -38.44 8.28
C SER A 452 1.66 -39.08 9.66
N LEU A 453 0.58 -38.74 10.37
CA LEU A 453 0.23 -39.30 11.67
C LEU A 453 -0.29 -40.73 11.58
N VAL A 454 -0.95 -41.13 10.49
CA VAL A 454 -1.39 -42.53 10.29
C VAL A 454 -0.17 -43.46 10.28
N SER A 455 0.96 -42.97 9.75
CA SER A 455 2.20 -43.74 9.69
C SER A 455 2.92 -43.85 11.04
N THR A 456 2.75 -42.88 11.94
CA THR A 456 3.44 -42.83 13.24
C THR A 456 2.55 -43.23 14.43
N GLU A 457 1.34 -42.66 14.51
CA GLU A 457 0.37 -42.79 15.61
C GLU A 457 -1.09 -42.91 15.11
N PRO A 458 -1.52 -44.08 14.59
CA PRO A 458 -2.84 -44.25 13.98
C PRO A 458 -4.02 -44.01 14.94
N LYS A 459 -3.85 -44.28 16.24
CA LYS A 459 -4.88 -44.03 17.27
C LYS A 459 -5.16 -42.54 17.46
N LYS A 460 -4.13 -41.70 17.36
CA LYS A 460 -4.27 -40.25 17.47
C LYS A 460 -4.92 -39.67 16.22
N ALA A 461 -4.56 -40.18 15.04
CA ALA A 461 -5.19 -39.80 13.77
C ALA A 461 -6.71 -40.08 13.77
N LEU A 462 -7.13 -41.25 14.24
CA LEU A 462 -8.54 -41.62 14.34
C LEU A 462 -9.29 -40.71 15.34
N ARG A 463 -8.67 -40.42 16.49
CA ARG A 463 -9.24 -39.48 17.46
C ARG A 463 -9.43 -38.07 16.89
N LEU A 464 -8.52 -37.57 16.05
CA LEU A 464 -8.66 -36.25 15.42
C LEU A 464 -9.86 -36.16 14.45
N LEU A 465 -10.26 -37.29 13.87
CA LEU A 465 -11.39 -37.37 12.95
C LEU A 465 -12.74 -37.53 13.66
N GLU A 466 -12.77 -38.19 14.82
CA GLU A 466 -14.00 -38.48 15.56
C GLU A 466 -14.28 -37.49 16.72
N ASP A 467 -13.24 -36.98 17.38
CA ASP A 467 -13.35 -36.16 18.60
C ASP A 467 -13.15 -34.67 18.28
N ASP A 468 -14.27 -33.95 18.15
CA ASP A 468 -14.33 -32.52 17.85
C ASP A 468 -13.73 -31.65 18.97
N GLU A 469 -13.97 -32.02 20.23
CA GLU A 469 -13.50 -31.28 21.40
C GLU A 469 -11.98 -31.38 21.53
N TYR A 470 -11.42 -32.57 21.34
CA TYR A 470 -9.97 -32.76 21.38
C TYR A 470 -9.25 -32.00 20.26
N LEU A 471 -9.83 -31.97 19.05
CA LEU A 471 -9.25 -31.25 17.91
C LEU A 471 -9.17 -29.74 18.19
N ILE A 472 -10.27 -29.12 18.61
CA ILE A 472 -10.32 -27.67 18.84
C ILE A 472 -9.53 -27.28 20.08
N THR A 473 -9.76 -27.92 21.23
CA THR A 473 -9.25 -27.42 22.52
C THR A 473 -7.78 -27.73 22.74
N LYS A 474 -7.26 -28.85 22.20
CA LYS A 474 -5.89 -29.29 22.48
C LYS A 474 -4.98 -29.29 21.27
N VAL A 475 -5.48 -29.58 20.07
CA VAL A 475 -4.62 -29.78 18.90
C VAL A 475 -4.39 -28.48 18.15
N ILE A 476 -5.43 -27.71 17.85
CA ILE A 476 -5.29 -26.43 17.14
C ILE A 476 -4.33 -25.45 17.86
N PRO A 477 -4.41 -25.23 19.19
CA PRO A 477 -3.47 -24.37 19.90
C PRO A 477 -2.01 -24.80 19.78
N ASN A 478 -1.74 -26.11 19.79
CA ASN A 478 -0.39 -26.64 19.57
C ASN A 478 0.09 -26.32 18.15
N LEU A 479 -0.73 -26.61 17.14
CA LEU A 479 -0.37 -26.37 15.74
C LEU A 479 -0.16 -24.87 15.45
N LEU A 480 -1.00 -24.00 16.01
CA LEU A 480 -0.82 -22.54 15.88
C LEU A 480 0.46 -22.06 16.57
N GLN A 481 0.80 -22.64 17.72
CA GLN A 481 2.07 -22.35 18.40
C GLN A 481 3.27 -22.80 17.58
N ASP A 482 3.19 -23.98 16.94
CA ASP A 482 4.24 -24.47 16.04
C ASP A 482 4.44 -23.52 14.85
N ILE A 483 3.36 -22.94 14.31
CA ILE A 483 3.46 -21.91 13.27
C ILE A 483 4.15 -20.63 13.79
N LYS A 484 3.88 -20.19 15.03
CA LYS A 484 4.58 -19.04 15.63
C LYS A 484 6.07 -19.28 15.77
N ILE A 485 6.45 -20.45 16.27
CA ILE A 485 7.85 -20.85 16.43
C ILE A 485 8.53 -20.86 15.05
N TYR A 486 7.87 -21.47 14.06
CA TYR A 486 8.36 -21.45 12.69
C TYR A 486 8.54 -20.03 12.14
N GLN A 487 7.61 -19.11 12.36
CA GLN A 487 7.74 -17.72 11.89
C GLN A 487 8.95 -17.02 12.53
N GLN A 488 9.24 -17.29 13.81
CA GLN A 488 10.43 -16.77 14.49
C GLN A 488 11.73 -17.38 13.96
N GLU A 489 11.75 -18.69 13.75
CA GLU A 489 12.85 -19.42 13.09
C GLU A 489 13.12 -18.87 11.69
N PHE A 490 12.05 -18.66 10.91
CA PHE A 490 12.15 -18.14 9.56
C PHE A 490 12.69 -16.70 9.52
N LYS A 491 12.24 -15.84 10.44
CA LYS A 491 12.80 -14.50 10.65
C LYS A 491 14.30 -14.57 10.94
N MET A 492 14.71 -15.47 11.83
CA MET A 492 16.12 -15.70 12.16
C MET A 492 16.92 -16.10 10.91
N GLY A 493 16.42 -17.06 10.13
CA GLY A 493 17.08 -17.51 8.90
C GLY A 493 17.30 -16.40 7.87
N ILE A 494 16.31 -15.53 7.66
CA ILE A 494 16.44 -14.39 6.74
C ILE A 494 17.45 -13.37 7.27
N ASN A 495 17.39 -13.06 8.56
CA ASN A 495 18.33 -12.12 9.17
C ASN A 495 19.77 -12.65 9.16
N LEU A 496 19.95 -13.96 9.33
CA LEU A 496 21.24 -14.63 9.16
C LEU A 496 21.76 -14.50 7.73
N LEU A 497 20.92 -14.66 6.70
CA LEU A 497 21.33 -14.45 5.31
C LEU A 497 21.75 -13.01 5.02
N VAL A 498 21.08 -12.02 5.63
CA VAL A 498 21.46 -10.61 5.48
C VAL A 498 22.80 -10.34 6.15
N LEU A 499 23.02 -10.90 7.35
CA LEU A 499 24.29 -10.81 8.05
C LEU A 499 25.42 -11.42 7.22
N LEU A 500 25.21 -12.63 6.66
CA LEU A 500 26.19 -13.31 5.82
C LEU A 500 26.51 -12.51 4.55
N GLN A 501 25.51 -11.92 3.87
CA GLN A 501 25.76 -11.04 2.73
C GLN A 501 26.59 -9.81 3.09
N ALA A 502 26.48 -9.28 4.30
CA ALA A 502 27.26 -8.13 4.74
C ALA A 502 28.75 -8.45 4.99
N GLN A 503 29.10 -9.71 5.25
CA GLN A 503 30.48 -10.13 5.52
C GLN A 503 31.38 -10.17 4.29
N PHE A 504 30.79 -10.30 3.09
CA PHE A 504 31.53 -10.59 1.87
C PHE A 504 31.66 -9.35 0.97
N PRO A 505 32.89 -8.91 0.65
CA PRO A 505 33.13 -7.76 -0.23
C PRO A 505 32.51 -7.88 -1.63
N SER A 506 32.34 -9.13 -2.12
CA SER A 506 31.70 -9.41 -3.40
C SER A 506 30.23 -8.97 -3.43
N PHE A 507 29.52 -9.08 -2.31
CA PHE A 507 28.13 -8.65 -2.19
C PHE A 507 27.97 -7.17 -1.81
N THR A 508 29.01 -6.55 -1.24
CA THR A 508 29.02 -5.09 -0.99
C THR A 508 29.40 -4.29 -2.23
N SER A 509 30.23 -4.86 -3.11
CA SER A 509 30.71 -4.20 -4.34
C SER A 509 29.75 -4.34 -5.52
N PHE A 510 29.04 -5.47 -5.63
CA PHE A 510 28.04 -5.70 -6.69
C PHE A 510 26.62 -5.62 -6.12
N THR A 511 26.03 -4.44 -6.20
CA THR A 511 24.67 -4.15 -5.72
C THR A 511 23.60 -5.07 -6.31
N SER A 512 23.83 -5.64 -7.50
CA SER A 512 22.92 -6.60 -8.16
C SER A 512 22.86 -7.98 -7.48
N LEU A 513 23.92 -8.37 -6.76
CA LEU A 513 24.00 -9.65 -6.05
C LEU A 513 23.44 -9.56 -4.63
N ARG A 514 23.41 -8.36 -4.03
CA ARG A 514 22.82 -8.12 -2.71
C ARG A 514 21.30 -8.11 -2.82
N LYS A 515 20.65 -9.09 -2.21
CA LYS A 515 19.19 -9.13 -2.15
C LYS A 515 18.71 -8.54 -0.83
N SER A 516 17.80 -7.58 -0.93
CA SER A 516 17.08 -7.03 0.23
C SER A 516 16.22 -8.12 0.88
N LYS A 517 15.86 -7.93 2.15
CA LYS A 517 15.02 -8.88 2.90
C LYS A 517 13.72 -9.24 2.16
N ARG A 518 13.13 -8.28 1.43
CA ARG A 518 11.94 -8.52 0.59
C ARG A 518 12.17 -9.51 -0.56
N LEU A 519 13.30 -9.42 -1.25
CA LEU A 519 13.61 -10.31 -2.38
C LEU A 519 13.98 -11.70 -1.86
N LEU A 520 14.70 -11.77 -0.74
CA LEU A 520 14.95 -13.03 -0.03
C LEU A 520 13.64 -13.71 0.39
N LEU A 521 12.68 -12.92 0.90
CA LEU A 521 11.36 -13.43 1.24
C LEU A 521 10.61 -13.94 0.01
N LEU A 522 10.61 -13.19 -1.10
CA LEU A 522 9.99 -13.64 -2.35
C LEU A 522 10.58 -14.96 -2.84
N GLU A 523 11.89 -15.08 -2.87
CA GLU A 523 12.58 -16.29 -3.33
C GLU A 523 12.34 -17.48 -2.39
N ALA A 524 12.33 -17.24 -1.08
CA ALA A 524 11.98 -18.26 -0.10
C ALA A 524 10.54 -18.77 -0.29
N LEU A 525 9.60 -17.87 -0.60
CA LEU A 525 8.21 -18.22 -0.85
C LEU A 525 8.01 -18.92 -2.21
N GLU A 526 8.71 -18.52 -3.27
CA GLU A 526 8.60 -19.14 -4.61
C GLU A 526 9.26 -20.53 -4.67
N ALA A 527 10.33 -20.76 -3.91
CA ALA A 527 11.14 -21.96 -4.04
C ALA A 527 10.45 -23.24 -3.53
N ASN A 528 9.32 -23.13 -2.81
CA ASN A 528 8.40 -24.18 -2.31
C ASN A 528 8.99 -25.40 -1.58
N ASP A 529 10.32 -25.59 -1.59
CA ASP A 529 11.13 -26.58 -0.86
C ASP A 529 12.62 -26.59 -1.28
N LYS A 530 12.98 -25.90 -2.37
CA LYS A 530 14.34 -25.91 -2.92
C LYS A 530 15.10 -24.60 -2.70
N PHE A 531 14.77 -23.81 -1.69
CA PHE A 531 15.46 -22.52 -1.49
C PHE A 531 16.98 -22.72 -1.28
N THR A 532 17.37 -23.75 -0.54
CA THR A 532 18.76 -24.15 -0.31
C THR A 532 19.37 -24.96 -1.47
N GLU A 533 18.58 -25.76 -2.19
CA GLU A 533 19.05 -26.58 -3.32
C GLU A 533 19.09 -25.87 -4.67
N LYS A 534 18.29 -24.82 -4.88
CA LYS A 534 18.19 -24.02 -6.12
C LYS A 534 18.56 -22.55 -5.93
N GLY A 535 18.66 -22.05 -4.70
CA GLY A 535 19.05 -20.67 -4.44
C GLY A 535 20.53 -20.45 -4.78
N ASP A 536 20.80 -19.84 -5.94
CA ASP A 536 22.17 -19.46 -6.34
C ASP A 536 22.87 -18.61 -5.28
N LEU A 537 22.10 -17.84 -4.48
CA LEU A 537 22.61 -17.09 -3.35
C LEU A 537 23.12 -17.95 -2.20
N VAL A 538 22.35 -18.94 -1.76
CA VAL A 538 22.76 -19.78 -0.63
C VAL A 538 23.99 -20.59 -1.03
N LYS A 539 24.01 -21.12 -2.27
CA LYS A 539 25.19 -21.82 -2.80
C LYS A 539 26.41 -20.92 -2.93
N SER A 540 26.25 -19.72 -3.47
CA SER A 540 27.38 -18.77 -3.58
C SER A 540 27.89 -18.33 -2.21
N LEU A 541 27.01 -18.06 -1.25
CA LEU A 541 27.39 -17.76 0.14
C LEU A 541 28.13 -18.93 0.78
N VAL A 542 27.63 -20.17 0.66
CA VAL A 542 28.30 -21.37 1.18
C VAL A 542 29.67 -21.59 0.53
N ILE A 543 29.80 -21.40 -0.79
CA ILE A 543 31.08 -21.47 -1.50
C ILE A 543 32.04 -20.38 -1.03
N LEU A 544 31.54 -19.17 -0.77
CA LEU A 544 32.34 -18.06 -0.28
C LEU A 544 32.77 -18.30 1.16
N ILE A 545 31.93 -18.88 2.02
CA ILE A 545 32.28 -19.31 3.38
C ILE A 545 33.42 -20.33 3.34
N ARG A 546 33.37 -21.30 2.40
CA ARG A 546 34.46 -22.27 2.20
C ARG A 546 35.79 -21.64 1.76
N LYS A 547 35.78 -20.41 1.26
CA LYS A 547 36.95 -19.67 0.74
C LYS A 547 37.36 -18.48 1.62
N ILE A 548 36.83 -18.37 2.85
CA ILE A 548 37.16 -17.26 3.76
C ILE A 548 38.63 -17.32 4.21
N ASP A 549 39.28 -16.15 4.25
CA ASP A 549 40.61 -15.99 4.86
C ASP A 549 40.53 -16.03 6.40
N GLU A 550 41.55 -16.58 7.04
CA GLU A 550 41.65 -16.80 8.49
C GLU A 550 41.28 -15.57 9.37
N LYS A 551 41.70 -14.36 8.97
CA LYS A 551 41.38 -13.11 9.69
C LYS A 551 39.89 -12.72 9.67
N HIS A 552 39.16 -13.19 8.67
CA HIS A 552 37.73 -12.93 8.51
C HIS A 552 36.87 -13.99 9.22
N ILE A 553 37.43 -15.17 9.54
CA ILE A 553 36.74 -16.22 10.31
C ILE A 553 36.47 -15.74 11.74
N SER A 554 37.46 -15.14 12.40
CA SER A 554 37.30 -14.62 13.77
C SER A 554 36.25 -13.51 13.83
N LYS A 555 36.28 -12.57 12.87
CA LYS A 555 35.27 -11.52 12.74
C LYS A 555 33.87 -12.09 12.52
N LEU A 556 33.73 -13.08 11.63
CA LEU A 556 32.46 -13.73 11.35
C LEU A 556 31.92 -14.48 12.59
N LEU A 557 32.77 -15.17 13.35
CA LEU A 557 32.36 -15.84 14.60
C LEU A 557 31.90 -14.87 15.69
N ILE A 558 32.57 -13.72 15.83
CA ILE A 558 32.16 -12.67 16.77
C ILE A 558 30.81 -12.08 16.36
N GLU A 559 30.62 -11.77 15.08
CA GLU A 559 29.37 -11.19 14.58
C GLU A 559 28.20 -12.20 14.59
N LEU A 560 28.46 -13.49 14.35
CA LEU A 560 27.47 -14.55 14.57
C LEU A 560 27.09 -14.66 16.04
N ARG A 561 28.05 -14.62 16.97
CA ARG A 561 27.75 -14.62 18.40
C ARG A 561 26.89 -13.42 18.80
N GLN A 562 27.28 -12.21 18.40
CA GLN A 562 26.48 -11.00 18.65
C GLN A 562 25.08 -11.07 18.03
N PHE A 563 24.92 -11.79 16.92
CA PHE A 563 23.64 -12.02 16.28
C PHE A 563 22.73 -12.96 17.09
N PHE A 564 23.28 -14.10 17.55
CA PHE A 564 22.54 -15.09 18.35
C PHE A 564 22.35 -14.67 19.82
N GLU A 565 23.13 -13.73 20.34
CA GLU A 565 22.94 -13.13 21.68
C GLU A 565 21.80 -12.10 21.74
N LYS A 566 21.24 -11.68 20.59
CA LYS A 566 20.10 -10.76 20.58
C LYS A 566 18.90 -11.37 21.31
N SER A 567 18.25 -10.56 22.14
CA SER A 567 17.12 -10.91 23.02
C SER A 567 15.95 -11.59 22.30
N GLU A 568 15.80 -11.39 20.99
CA GLU A 568 14.74 -11.99 20.17
C GLU A 568 14.88 -13.51 19.98
N TYR A 569 16.05 -14.10 20.25
CA TYR A 569 16.36 -15.48 19.84
C TYR A 569 16.79 -16.43 20.98
N GLN A 570 16.80 -15.96 22.23
CA GLN A 570 17.33 -16.71 23.38
C GLN A 570 16.68 -18.10 23.61
N GLY A 571 15.41 -18.30 23.22
CA GLY A 571 14.71 -19.58 23.41
C GLY A 571 15.11 -20.69 22.44
N ILE A 572 15.70 -20.36 21.29
CA ILE A 572 16.04 -21.31 20.21
C ILE A 572 17.56 -21.58 20.17
N ASN A 573 18.35 -20.73 20.84
CA ASN A 573 19.79 -20.60 20.59
C ASN A 573 20.72 -21.40 21.51
N THR A 574 20.24 -22.12 22.52
CA THR A 574 21.15 -22.77 23.49
C THR A 574 22.09 -23.78 22.83
N SER A 575 21.55 -24.64 21.95
CA SER A 575 22.35 -25.62 21.21
C SER A 575 23.25 -24.97 20.13
N ILE A 576 22.81 -23.87 19.53
CA ILE A 576 23.56 -23.11 18.52
C ILE A 576 24.74 -22.37 19.16
N LEU A 577 24.53 -21.78 20.34
CA LEU A 577 25.55 -21.07 21.11
C LEU A 577 26.62 -22.03 21.64
N GLU A 578 26.25 -23.24 22.06
CA GLU A 578 27.22 -24.27 22.45
C GLU A 578 28.16 -24.66 21.29
N GLN A 579 27.61 -24.86 20.08
CA GLN A 579 28.43 -25.18 18.89
C GLN A 579 29.31 -24.00 18.46
N LEU A 580 28.81 -22.77 18.58
CA LEU A 580 29.61 -21.56 18.32
C LEU A 580 30.74 -21.40 19.34
N ASN A 581 30.50 -21.73 20.61
CA ASN A 581 31.53 -21.71 21.65
C ASN A 581 32.61 -22.75 21.38
N GLU A 582 32.24 -23.96 20.95
CA GLU A 582 33.19 -25.00 20.58
C GLU A 582 34.10 -24.58 19.41
N TRP A 583 33.57 -23.90 18.39
CA TRP A 583 34.40 -23.40 17.29
C TRP A 583 35.26 -22.21 17.65
N GLN A 584 34.78 -21.32 18.53
CA GLN A 584 35.60 -20.23 19.03
C GLN A 584 36.76 -20.76 19.88
N GLU A 585 36.52 -21.70 20.79
CA GLU A 585 37.59 -22.34 21.58
C GLU A 585 38.60 -23.08 20.69
N ARG A 586 38.13 -23.81 19.66
CA ARG A 586 39.02 -24.48 18.69
C ARG A 586 39.83 -23.48 17.86
N PHE A 587 39.25 -22.33 17.52
CA PHE A 587 39.95 -21.28 16.78
C PHE A 587 40.96 -20.53 17.66
N ASP A 588 40.59 -20.21 18.90
CA ASP A 588 41.47 -19.56 19.88
C ASP A 588 42.66 -20.47 20.23
N HIS A 589 42.44 -21.78 20.37
CA HIS A 589 43.54 -22.74 20.51
C HIS A 589 44.48 -22.81 19.30
N LEU A 590 43.97 -22.62 18.07
CA LEU A 590 44.80 -22.53 16.87
C LEU A 590 45.60 -21.22 16.80
N MET A 591 44.99 -20.10 17.19
CA MET A 591 45.67 -18.80 17.27
C MET A 591 46.75 -18.80 18.36
N GLU A 592 46.46 -19.35 19.55
CA GLU A 592 47.47 -19.49 20.61
C GLU A 592 48.63 -20.41 20.20
N ALA A 593 48.34 -21.46 19.43
CA ALA A 593 49.38 -22.36 18.90
C ALA A 593 50.26 -21.65 17.85
N ASP A 594 49.67 -20.77 17.04
CA ASP A 594 50.37 -19.95 16.04
C ASP A 594 51.21 -18.84 16.71
N ASP A 595 50.69 -18.17 17.72
CA ASP A 595 51.43 -17.18 18.52
C ASP A 595 52.63 -17.84 19.24
N LYS A 596 52.46 -19.06 19.76
CA LYS A 596 53.56 -19.84 20.35
C LYS A 596 54.58 -20.30 19.29
N TYR A 597 54.16 -20.57 18.06
CA TYR A 597 55.05 -20.99 16.97
C TYR A 597 55.82 -19.81 16.36
N THR A 598 55.15 -18.68 16.13
CA THR A 598 55.74 -17.42 15.65
C THR A 598 56.71 -16.83 16.67
N ALA A 599 56.37 -16.83 17.96
CA ALA A 599 57.29 -16.43 19.03
C ALA A 599 58.55 -17.31 19.08
N LYS A 600 58.40 -18.64 18.93
CA LYS A 600 59.55 -19.56 18.81
C LYS A 600 60.40 -19.33 17.56
N MET A 601 59.78 -18.94 16.45
CA MET A 601 60.48 -18.61 15.20
C MET A 601 61.20 -17.27 15.28
N GLU A 602 60.61 -16.24 15.88
CA GLU A 602 61.28 -14.95 16.16
C GLU A 602 62.44 -15.12 17.13
N GLU A 603 62.30 -15.96 18.16
CA GLU A 603 63.39 -16.25 19.09
C GLU A 603 64.55 -16.98 18.41
N ARG A 604 64.25 -17.86 17.44
CA ARG A 604 65.25 -18.52 16.58
C ARG A 604 65.87 -17.57 15.57
N ALA A 605 65.10 -16.65 14.99
CA ALA A 605 65.58 -15.64 14.06
C ALA A 605 66.52 -14.64 14.74
N LYS A 606 66.16 -14.14 15.93
CA LYS A 606 67.02 -13.28 16.77
C LYS A 606 68.32 -13.98 17.20
N LYS A 607 68.27 -15.29 17.47
CA LYS A 607 69.47 -16.11 17.73
C LYS A 607 70.36 -16.30 16.49
N LEU A 608 69.80 -16.24 15.27
CA LEU A 608 70.57 -16.30 14.01
C LEU A 608 71.11 -14.93 13.59
N GLU A 609 70.40 -13.85 13.88
CA GLU A 609 70.78 -12.47 13.50
C GLU A 609 72.00 -11.97 14.29
N GLY A 610 72.24 -12.53 15.47
CA GLY A 610 73.47 -12.31 16.24
C GLY A 610 74.74 -12.97 15.67
N MET A 611 74.68 -13.59 14.48
CA MET A 611 75.77 -14.40 13.93
C MET A 611 76.16 -14.08 12.47
N LEU A 612 75.72 -12.95 11.89
CA LEU A 612 76.02 -12.59 10.49
C LEU A 612 76.86 -11.30 10.38
N LEU A 613 78.06 -11.45 9.79
CA LEU A 613 78.86 -10.35 9.23
C LEU A 613 78.32 -9.96 7.83
N PRO A 614 78.44 -8.69 7.40
CA PRO A 614 77.97 -8.24 6.09
C PRO A 614 78.94 -8.67 4.98
N ASP A 615 78.38 -8.87 3.78
CA ASP A 615 79.03 -9.17 2.49
C ASP A 615 79.39 -10.64 2.22
N VAL A 616 78.47 -11.37 1.56
CA VAL A 616 78.72 -12.11 0.31
C VAL A 616 77.39 -12.34 -0.43
N GLN A 617 77.37 -12.01 -1.73
CA GLN A 617 76.28 -12.25 -2.68
C GLN A 617 76.06 -13.74 -3.01
N THR A 618 74.80 -14.07 -3.31
CA THR A 618 74.28 -15.19 -4.13
C THR A 618 74.30 -16.64 -3.60
N SER A 619 73.08 -17.20 -3.57
CA SER A 619 72.73 -18.49 -4.21
C SER A 619 73.17 -19.82 -3.57
N ARG A 620 73.29 -19.90 -2.24
CA ARG A 620 73.20 -21.20 -1.53
C ARG A 620 72.47 -21.02 -0.20
N LEU A 621 71.16 -21.28 -0.19
CA LEU A 621 70.43 -21.47 1.06
C LEU A 621 71.10 -22.61 1.84
N THR A 622 71.59 -22.33 3.05
CA THR A 622 72.07 -23.35 3.98
C THR A 622 70.97 -24.39 4.23
N GLU A 623 71.33 -25.66 4.45
CA GLU A 623 70.34 -26.72 4.72
C GLU A 623 69.39 -26.37 5.88
N THR A 624 69.86 -25.57 6.83
CA THR A 624 69.09 -25.02 7.93
C THR A 624 68.08 -23.97 7.47
N ALA A 625 68.46 -23.04 6.59
CA ALA A 625 67.53 -22.08 5.99
C ALA A 625 66.47 -22.78 5.10
N ARG A 626 66.86 -23.82 4.35
CA ARG A 626 65.92 -24.67 3.61
C ARG A 626 64.97 -25.44 4.55
N LYS A 627 65.48 -26.02 5.64
CA LYS A 627 64.64 -26.71 6.65
C LYS A 627 63.66 -25.78 7.35
N VAL A 628 64.08 -24.56 7.67
CA VAL A 628 63.20 -23.54 8.28
C VAL A 628 62.15 -23.06 7.28
N GLN A 629 62.51 -22.89 5.99
CA GLN A 629 61.54 -22.59 4.93
C GLN A 629 60.58 -23.77 4.67
N THR A 630 61.04 -25.02 4.66
CA THR A 630 60.15 -26.17 4.46
C THR A 630 59.24 -26.38 5.67
N GLN A 631 59.74 -26.18 6.90
CA GLN A 631 58.94 -26.27 8.12
C GLN A 631 57.93 -25.13 8.23
N SER A 632 58.27 -23.91 7.81
CA SER A 632 57.29 -22.81 7.76
C SER A 632 56.24 -23.03 6.67
N ILE A 633 56.62 -23.57 5.50
CA ILE A 633 55.69 -23.94 4.42
C ILE A 633 54.78 -25.10 4.85
N GLU A 634 55.29 -26.12 5.54
CA GLU A 634 54.50 -27.23 6.09
C GLU A 634 53.55 -26.77 7.20
N HIS A 635 54.01 -25.87 8.09
CA HIS A 635 53.16 -25.29 9.11
C HIS A 635 52.06 -24.42 8.49
N LEU A 636 52.37 -23.60 7.47
CA LEU A 636 51.38 -22.83 6.70
C LEU A 636 50.38 -23.73 5.95
N LYS A 637 50.82 -24.88 5.42
CA LYS A 637 49.93 -25.87 4.79
C LYS A 637 49.02 -26.56 5.79
N ASN A 638 49.55 -26.96 6.95
CA ASN A 638 48.76 -27.59 8.01
C ASN A 638 47.77 -26.58 8.62
N LYS A 639 48.20 -25.34 8.84
CA LYS A 639 47.38 -24.21 9.28
C LYS A 639 46.26 -23.88 8.27
N GLY A 640 46.60 -23.78 7.00
CA GLY A 640 45.63 -23.63 5.92
C GLY A 640 44.64 -24.81 5.85
N SER A 641 45.08 -26.04 6.19
CA SER A 641 44.20 -27.21 6.24
C SER A 641 43.24 -27.22 7.43
N GLU A 642 43.69 -26.81 8.62
CA GLU A 642 42.84 -26.78 9.83
C GLU A 642 41.88 -25.58 9.81
N ALA A 643 42.34 -24.39 9.41
CA ALA A 643 41.46 -23.24 9.19
C ALA A 643 40.42 -23.51 8.09
N SER A 644 40.81 -24.22 7.03
CA SER A 644 39.88 -24.67 5.98
C SER A 644 38.90 -25.72 6.49
N LYS A 645 39.31 -26.65 7.36
CA LYS A 645 38.39 -27.62 8.01
C LYS A 645 37.36 -26.91 8.89
N ILE A 646 37.76 -25.91 9.66
CA ILE A 646 36.83 -25.09 10.47
C ILE A 646 35.88 -24.30 9.57
N ALA A 647 36.39 -23.69 8.49
CA ALA A 647 35.56 -23.00 7.51
C ALA A 647 34.56 -23.95 6.82
N MET A 648 34.97 -25.18 6.52
CA MET A 648 34.10 -26.23 5.99
C MET A 648 33.02 -26.65 7.00
N SER A 649 33.38 -26.86 8.28
CA SER A 649 32.39 -27.22 9.31
C SER A 649 31.39 -26.11 9.56
N ILE A 650 31.83 -24.85 9.54
CA ILE A 650 30.95 -23.67 9.63
C ILE A 650 30.03 -23.61 8.41
N ALA A 651 30.56 -23.81 7.20
CA ALA A 651 29.77 -23.81 5.97
C ALA A 651 28.68 -24.90 5.97
N GLU A 652 29.03 -26.14 6.34
CA GLU A 652 28.09 -27.26 6.43
C GLU A 652 27.04 -27.06 7.54
N TRP A 653 27.43 -26.41 8.63
CA TRP A 653 26.48 -26.05 9.68
C TRP A 653 25.52 -24.95 9.24
N ILE A 654 26.02 -23.86 8.64
CA ILE A 654 25.19 -22.79 8.10
C ILE A 654 24.21 -23.35 7.08
N GLU A 655 24.66 -24.26 6.21
CA GLU A 655 23.80 -24.96 5.26
C GLU A 655 22.68 -25.74 5.99
N ARG A 656 22.99 -26.53 7.00
CA ARG A 656 21.99 -27.27 7.81
C ARG A 656 21.01 -26.34 8.53
N VAL A 657 21.51 -25.27 9.13
CA VAL A 657 20.73 -24.26 9.87
C VAL A 657 19.78 -23.53 8.92
N LEU A 658 20.26 -23.11 7.74
CA LEU A 658 19.43 -22.46 6.73
C LEU A 658 18.39 -23.42 6.15
N VAL A 659 18.72 -24.69 5.90
CA VAL A 659 17.75 -25.72 5.47
C VAL A 659 16.64 -25.89 6.51
N HIS A 660 16.97 -25.89 7.79
CA HIS A 660 16.00 -26.05 8.86
C HIS A 660 15.10 -24.82 9.03
N HIS A 661 15.69 -23.62 9.12
CA HIS A 661 14.95 -22.39 9.40
C HIS A 661 14.21 -21.80 8.19
N LEU A 662 14.68 -22.05 6.96
CA LEU A 662 14.06 -21.55 5.72
C LEU A 662 13.26 -22.63 4.99
N ARG A 663 12.71 -23.59 5.73
CA ARG A 663 11.77 -24.58 5.18
C ARG A 663 10.52 -23.91 4.63
N SER A 664 9.85 -24.55 3.69
CA SER A 664 8.60 -24.05 3.09
C SER A 664 7.45 -24.07 4.11
N PHE A 665 6.65 -22.99 4.18
CA PHE A 665 5.47 -22.91 5.05
C PHE A 665 4.38 -23.92 4.67
N THR A 666 4.40 -24.42 3.42
CA THR A 666 3.43 -25.43 2.94
C THR A 666 3.52 -26.78 3.65
N LYS A 667 4.64 -27.04 4.34
CA LYS A 667 4.85 -28.26 5.14
C LYS A 667 4.19 -28.20 6.52
N LEU A 668 3.72 -27.04 6.96
CA LEU A 668 3.11 -26.87 8.26
C LEU A 668 1.62 -27.25 8.20
N PRO A 669 1.07 -27.91 9.23
CA PRO A 669 -0.38 -28.09 9.28
C PRO A 669 -1.08 -26.75 9.51
N LEU A 670 -2.26 -26.56 8.91
CA LEU A 670 -3.14 -25.39 9.08
C LEU A 670 -2.54 -24.03 8.67
N TYR A 671 -1.54 -24.01 7.78
CA TYR A 671 -0.94 -22.75 7.33
C TYR A 671 -1.95 -21.84 6.61
N GLU A 672 -3.00 -22.38 5.98
CA GLU A 672 -4.03 -21.63 5.24
C GLU A 672 -4.86 -20.69 6.13
N LEU A 673 -4.84 -20.89 7.46
CA LEU A 673 -5.47 -19.99 8.42
C LEU A 673 -4.76 -18.64 8.50
N ILE A 674 -3.46 -18.61 8.22
CA ILE A 674 -2.59 -17.43 8.41
C ILE A 674 -2.03 -16.92 7.08
N TYR A 675 -1.76 -17.82 6.13
CA TYR A 675 -1.19 -17.49 4.83
C TYR A 675 -2.29 -17.29 3.78
N TYR A 676 -2.37 -16.07 3.26
CA TYR A 676 -3.22 -15.70 2.15
C TYR A 676 -2.59 -16.09 0.81
N THR A 677 -3.23 -17.00 0.08
CA THR A 677 -2.74 -17.53 -1.20
C THR A 677 -3.64 -17.20 -2.40
N ASN A 678 -4.88 -16.76 -2.16
CA ASN A 678 -5.85 -16.54 -3.23
C ASN A 678 -5.59 -15.20 -3.95
N ILE A 679 -5.02 -15.27 -5.15
CA ILE A 679 -4.67 -14.06 -5.92
C ILE A 679 -5.73 -13.64 -6.94
N LYS A 680 -6.57 -14.57 -7.43
CA LYS A 680 -7.39 -14.31 -8.64
C LYS A 680 -8.33 -13.13 -8.50
N LEU A 681 -8.97 -12.99 -7.35
CA LEU A 681 -9.88 -11.86 -7.08
C LEU A 681 -9.10 -10.59 -6.77
N HIS A 682 -7.97 -10.71 -6.09
CA HIS A 682 -7.06 -9.61 -5.78
C HIS A 682 -6.50 -8.94 -7.05
N GLU A 683 -5.98 -9.74 -7.99
CA GLU A 683 -5.53 -9.29 -9.32
C GLU A 683 -6.66 -8.62 -10.11
N LYS A 684 -7.86 -9.22 -10.14
CA LYS A 684 -8.99 -8.63 -10.87
C LYS A 684 -9.43 -7.28 -10.31
N SER A 685 -9.29 -7.07 -8.99
CA SER A 685 -9.69 -5.82 -8.33
C SER A 685 -8.65 -4.71 -8.47
N PHE A 686 -7.35 -4.99 -8.35
CA PHE A 686 -6.29 -3.97 -8.40
C PHE A 686 -5.62 -3.81 -9.77
N ALA A 687 -5.61 -4.86 -10.58
CA ALA A 687 -5.08 -4.87 -11.95
C ALA A 687 -6.21 -5.23 -12.94
N SER A 688 -7.30 -4.48 -12.88
CA SER A 688 -8.44 -4.71 -13.77
C SER A 688 -8.04 -4.52 -15.24
N GLN A 689 -8.41 -5.48 -16.08
CA GLN A 689 -8.18 -5.45 -17.53
C GLN A 689 -9.52 -5.40 -18.26
N PRO A 690 -10.25 -4.26 -18.21
CA PRO A 690 -11.58 -4.15 -18.82
C PRO A 690 -11.52 -4.37 -20.33
N ARG A 691 -10.48 -3.85 -21.01
CA ARG A 691 -10.26 -4.07 -22.44
C ARG A 691 -10.12 -5.55 -22.78
N ALA A 692 -9.27 -6.29 -22.07
CA ALA A 692 -9.07 -7.72 -22.31
C ALA A 692 -10.36 -8.52 -22.06
N SER A 693 -11.13 -8.15 -21.03
CA SER A 693 -12.41 -8.77 -20.71
C SER A 693 -13.44 -8.56 -21.83
N VAL A 694 -13.58 -7.32 -22.33
CA VAL A 694 -14.49 -7.00 -23.44
C VAL A 694 -14.05 -7.70 -24.73
N GLN A 695 -12.75 -7.70 -25.04
CA GLN A 695 -12.22 -8.42 -26.22
C GLN A 695 -12.45 -9.93 -26.12
N THR A 696 -12.23 -10.53 -24.96
CA THR A 696 -12.50 -11.96 -24.72
C THR A 696 -13.99 -12.25 -24.85
N ALA A 697 -14.86 -11.38 -24.32
CA ALA A 697 -16.31 -11.54 -24.44
C ALA A 697 -16.80 -11.48 -25.90
N LEU A 698 -16.26 -10.56 -26.70
CA LEU A 698 -16.61 -10.40 -28.11
C LEU A 698 -16.00 -11.48 -29.02
N THR A 699 -14.83 -12.01 -28.67
CA THR A 699 -14.14 -13.06 -29.46
C THR A 699 -14.62 -14.46 -29.08
N GLN A 700 -14.81 -14.70 -27.78
CA GLN A 700 -15.13 -16.00 -27.18
C GLN A 700 -16.24 -15.88 -26.13
N PRO A 701 -17.50 -15.66 -26.56
CA PRO A 701 -18.64 -15.49 -25.64
C PRO A 701 -18.91 -16.72 -24.76
N GLN A 702 -18.44 -17.91 -25.17
CA GLN A 702 -18.55 -19.17 -24.44
C GLN A 702 -18.02 -19.10 -22.99
N HIS A 703 -16.98 -18.29 -22.74
CA HIS A 703 -16.37 -18.16 -21.41
C HIS A 703 -17.29 -17.51 -20.37
N TYR A 704 -18.30 -16.75 -20.81
CA TYR A 704 -19.22 -16.05 -19.93
C TYR A 704 -20.61 -16.70 -19.90
N MET A 705 -21.07 -17.22 -21.03
CA MET A 705 -22.45 -17.72 -21.18
C MET A 705 -22.59 -19.23 -20.94
N ASN A 706 -21.49 -20.00 -20.86
CA ASN A 706 -21.50 -21.47 -20.70
C ASN A 706 -22.54 -22.18 -21.58
N CYS A 707 -22.66 -21.76 -22.84
CA CYS A 707 -23.67 -22.29 -23.75
C CYS A 707 -23.22 -23.62 -24.39
N SER A 708 -24.17 -24.50 -24.68
CA SER A 708 -23.93 -25.78 -25.36
C SER A 708 -23.80 -25.65 -26.89
N CYS A 709 -24.22 -24.51 -27.46
CA CYS A 709 -24.27 -24.27 -28.90
C CYS A 709 -23.02 -23.60 -29.49
N CYS A 710 -22.20 -22.92 -28.69
CA CYS A 710 -21.02 -22.19 -29.18
C CYS A 710 -19.70 -22.79 -28.69
N HIS A 711 -19.51 -24.10 -28.86
CA HIS A 711 -18.22 -24.74 -28.59
C HIS A 711 -17.24 -24.48 -29.72
N ILE A 712 -16.20 -23.72 -29.44
CA ILE A 712 -15.18 -23.31 -30.41
C ILE A 712 -13.91 -24.15 -30.21
N GLU A 713 -13.49 -24.93 -31.21
CA GLU A 713 -12.18 -25.63 -31.22
C GLU A 713 -11.02 -24.71 -31.71
N LYS A 714 -11.31 -23.64 -32.46
CA LYS A 714 -10.34 -22.64 -32.96
C LYS A 714 -10.91 -21.21 -32.90
N SER A 715 -10.16 -20.27 -32.30
CA SER A 715 -10.59 -18.88 -32.00
C SER A 715 -11.16 -18.09 -33.19
N ASP A 716 -10.75 -18.41 -34.41
CA ASP A 716 -11.03 -17.59 -35.60
C ASP A 716 -12.28 -18.04 -36.38
N GLN A 717 -12.97 -19.09 -35.92
CA GLN A 717 -14.20 -19.53 -36.59
C GLN A 717 -15.39 -18.67 -36.15
N ILE A 718 -16.10 -18.10 -37.12
CA ILE A 718 -17.36 -17.40 -36.90
C ILE A 718 -18.46 -18.47 -36.83
N LEU A 719 -19.12 -18.60 -35.68
CA LEU A 719 -20.26 -19.49 -35.52
C LEU A 719 -21.56 -18.73 -35.80
N LEU A 720 -22.48 -19.37 -36.52
CA LEU A 720 -23.78 -18.81 -36.88
C LEU A 720 -24.72 -18.62 -35.68
N THR A 721 -24.42 -19.24 -34.54
CA THR A 721 -25.20 -19.18 -33.30
C THR A 721 -24.67 -18.14 -32.30
N GLU A 722 -23.64 -17.38 -32.67
CA GLU A 722 -23.09 -16.31 -31.83
C GLU A 722 -23.97 -15.06 -31.86
N HIS A 723 -23.80 -14.19 -30.86
CA HIS A 723 -24.51 -12.92 -30.81
C HIS A 723 -24.08 -11.99 -31.96
N ASP A 724 -25.02 -11.23 -32.52
CA ASP A 724 -24.82 -10.34 -33.69
C ASP A 724 -23.57 -9.43 -33.54
N THR A 725 -23.39 -8.83 -32.36
CA THR A 725 -22.25 -7.97 -32.02
C THR A 725 -20.90 -8.71 -32.05
N CYS A 726 -20.88 -10.00 -31.68
CA CYS A 726 -19.67 -10.83 -31.71
C CYS A 726 -19.30 -11.19 -33.16
N ILE A 727 -20.30 -11.55 -33.98
CA ILE A 727 -20.11 -11.80 -35.42
C ILE A 727 -19.55 -10.56 -36.09
N LEU A 728 -20.18 -9.41 -35.82
CA LEU A 728 -19.77 -8.13 -36.38
C LEU A 728 -18.36 -7.72 -35.92
N TYR A 729 -18.00 -8.00 -34.66
CA TYR A 729 -16.66 -7.79 -34.13
C TYR A 729 -15.61 -8.64 -34.83
N LYS A 730 -15.88 -9.93 -35.09
CA LYS A 730 -14.94 -10.81 -35.83
C LYS A 730 -14.69 -10.30 -37.25
N LEU A 731 -15.74 -9.89 -37.96
CA LEU A 731 -15.60 -9.22 -39.27
C LEU A 731 -14.80 -7.91 -39.19
N TYR A 732 -14.96 -7.16 -38.10
CA TYR A 732 -14.19 -5.94 -37.85
C TYR A 732 -12.69 -6.20 -37.69
N LEU A 733 -12.28 -7.37 -37.16
CA LEU A 733 -10.88 -7.73 -37.01
C LEU A 733 -10.19 -7.89 -38.37
N GLU A 734 -10.89 -8.44 -39.36
CA GLU A 734 -10.42 -8.62 -40.74
C GLU A 734 -10.36 -7.30 -41.53
N CYS A 735 -11.11 -6.29 -41.08
CA CYS A 735 -11.18 -4.99 -41.74
C CYS A 735 -9.97 -4.10 -41.41
N GLY A 736 -9.57 -3.28 -42.40
CA GLY A 736 -8.53 -2.26 -42.25
C GLY A 736 -8.95 -1.05 -41.39
N ARG A 737 -8.10 -0.01 -41.39
CA ARG A 737 -8.32 1.20 -40.58
C ARG A 737 -9.63 1.95 -40.90
N MET A 738 -10.04 1.94 -42.17
CA MET A 738 -11.27 2.55 -42.65
C MET A 738 -12.18 1.43 -43.12
N ILE A 739 -13.37 1.31 -42.53
CA ILE A 739 -14.31 0.24 -42.81
C ILE A 739 -15.45 0.83 -43.64
N ASN A 740 -15.71 0.27 -44.82
CA ASN A 740 -16.88 0.61 -45.62
C ASN A 740 -18.13 -0.04 -44.98
N LEU A 741 -19.13 0.76 -44.62
CA LEU A 741 -20.34 0.27 -43.97
C LEU A 741 -21.15 -0.67 -44.86
N TYR A 742 -21.16 -0.44 -46.17
CA TYR A 742 -21.91 -1.28 -47.11
C TYR A 742 -21.30 -2.67 -47.22
N ASP A 743 -19.98 -2.77 -47.44
CA ASP A 743 -19.28 -4.06 -47.54
C ASP A 743 -19.40 -4.86 -46.24
N TRP A 744 -19.34 -4.16 -45.10
CA TRP A 744 -19.49 -4.77 -43.79
C TRP A 744 -20.92 -5.28 -43.53
N PHE A 745 -21.94 -4.54 -43.98
CA PHE A 745 -23.34 -4.99 -43.94
C PHE A 745 -23.57 -6.22 -44.81
N VAL A 746 -23.04 -6.24 -46.04
CA VAL A 746 -23.18 -7.39 -46.95
C VAL A 746 -22.50 -8.63 -46.38
N ALA A 747 -21.30 -8.50 -45.82
CA ALA A 747 -20.59 -9.59 -45.16
C ALA A 747 -21.37 -10.15 -43.96
N PHE A 748 -21.95 -9.27 -43.15
CA PHE A 748 -22.80 -9.64 -42.01
C PHE A 748 -24.09 -10.35 -42.45
N GLY A 749 -24.77 -9.83 -43.48
CA GLY A 749 -25.98 -10.44 -44.05
C GLY A 749 -25.73 -11.86 -44.56
N CYS A 750 -24.61 -12.09 -45.28
CA CYS A 750 -24.23 -13.41 -45.78
C CYS A 750 -24.08 -14.47 -44.68
N ILE A 751 -23.74 -14.05 -43.45
CA ILE A 751 -23.59 -14.93 -42.29
C ILE A 751 -24.96 -15.19 -41.67
N ILE A 752 -25.75 -14.15 -41.41
CA ILE A 752 -27.08 -14.30 -40.78
C ILE A 752 -28.06 -15.08 -41.66
N GLU A 753 -28.00 -14.96 -42.99
CA GLU A 753 -28.86 -15.72 -43.90
C GLU A 753 -28.68 -17.25 -43.78
N ARG A 754 -27.55 -17.71 -43.23
CA ARG A 754 -27.25 -19.13 -43.01
C ARG A 754 -27.76 -19.64 -41.65
N GLU A 755 -28.36 -18.78 -40.84
CA GLU A 755 -28.96 -19.13 -39.54
C GLU A 755 -30.13 -20.12 -39.74
N LYS A 756 -30.12 -21.26 -39.02
CA LYS A 756 -31.18 -22.27 -39.11
C LYS A 756 -32.45 -21.77 -38.42
N ARG A 757 -33.43 -21.31 -39.22
CA ARG A 757 -34.76 -20.88 -38.73
C ARG A 757 -35.84 -21.92 -38.96
N SER A 758 -36.93 -21.82 -38.20
CA SER A 758 -38.14 -22.62 -38.43
C SER A 758 -38.76 -22.29 -39.79
N PRO A 759 -39.33 -23.26 -40.52
CA PRO A 759 -39.80 -23.07 -41.91
C PRO A 759 -40.90 -22.00 -42.09
N ASN A 760 -41.49 -21.50 -40.99
CA ASN A 760 -42.55 -20.50 -41.00
C ASN A 760 -42.06 -19.05 -40.71
N GLN A 761 -40.77 -18.82 -40.48
CA GLN A 761 -40.19 -17.49 -40.26
C GLN A 761 -39.10 -17.19 -41.28
N LYS A 762 -39.46 -16.52 -42.38
CA LYS A 762 -38.48 -16.00 -43.35
C LYS A 762 -37.80 -14.76 -42.76
N LEU A 763 -36.49 -14.66 -42.94
CA LEU A 763 -35.69 -13.48 -42.59
C LEU A 763 -36.10 -12.32 -43.51
N GLU A 764 -36.54 -11.20 -42.93
CA GLU A 764 -36.80 -9.98 -43.68
C GLU A 764 -35.51 -9.16 -43.80
N GLU A 765 -35.27 -8.51 -44.95
CA GLU A 765 -34.09 -7.65 -45.14
C GLU A 765 -34.03 -6.51 -44.10
N ASN A 766 -35.18 -5.97 -43.72
CA ASN A 766 -35.30 -4.94 -42.68
C ASN A 766 -34.84 -5.45 -41.30
N GLU A 767 -35.02 -6.74 -41.00
CA GLU A 767 -34.58 -7.35 -39.75
C GLU A 767 -33.04 -7.42 -39.69
N VAL A 768 -32.40 -7.83 -40.79
CA VAL A 768 -30.93 -7.87 -40.92
C VAL A 768 -30.35 -6.47 -40.79
N GLN A 769 -30.96 -5.49 -41.45
CA GLN A 769 -30.53 -4.09 -41.37
C GLN A 769 -30.64 -3.54 -39.95
N ALA A 770 -31.74 -3.81 -39.24
CA ALA A 770 -31.92 -3.37 -37.86
C ALA A 770 -30.88 -4.00 -36.90
N ARG A 771 -30.63 -5.31 -37.04
CA ARG A 771 -29.61 -6.03 -36.25
C ARG A 771 -28.20 -5.52 -36.51
N PHE A 772 -27.88 -5.24 -37.77
CA PHE A 772 -26.61 -4.64 -38.15
C PHE A 772 -26.44 -3.24 -37.53
N ILE A 773 -27.42 -2.34 -37.72
CA ILE A 773 -27.36 -0.97 -37.17
C ILE A 773 -27.21 -1.00 -35.64
N ARG A 774 -27.96 -1.88 -34.96
CA ARG A 774 -27.83 -2.08 -33.51
C ARG A 774 -26.41 -2.52 -33.13
N SER A 775 -25.87 -3.52 -33.81
CA SER A 775 -24.53 -4.05 -33.52
C SER A 775 -23.43 -3.02 -33.80
N VAL A 776 -23.58 -2.21 -34.85
CA VAL A 776 -22.71 -1.06 -35.15
C VAL A 776 -22.81 -0.02 -34.04
N ALA A 777 -24.01 0.32 -33.57
CA ALA A 777 -24.21 1.25 -32.47
C ALA A 777 -23.60 0.75 -31.16
N GLU A 778 -23.70 -0.55 -30.85
CA GLU A 778 -23.05 -1.18 -29.70
C GLU A 778 -21.51 -1.12 -29.82
N LEU A 779 -20.93 -1.41 -30.98
CA LEU A 779 -19.48 -1.30 -31.22
C LEU A 779 -18.99 0.16 -31.15
N GLN A 780 -19.81 1.12 -31.58
CA GLN A 780 -19.53 2.54 -31.44
C GLN A 780 -19.59 2.97 -29.97
N PHE A 781 -20.59 2.52 -29.22
CA PHE A 781 -20.74 2.78 -27.79
C PHE A 781 -19.55 2.23 -26.99
N LEU A 782 -19.08 1.04 -27.33
CA LEU A 782 -17.88 0.43 -26.74
C LEU A 782 -16.56 1.11 -27.16
N GLY A 783 -16.59 2.03 -28.13
CA GLY A 783 -15.42 2.78 -28.59
C GLY A 783 -14.51 2.04 -29.57
N PHE A 784 -14.99 0.96 -30.21
CA PHE A 784 -14.21 0.24 -31.24
C PHE A 784 -14.16 0.99 -32.58
N ILE A 785 -15.23 1.73 -32.88
CA ILE A 785 -15.42 2.50 -34.11
C ILE A 785 -15.88 3.93 -33.83
N LYS A 786 -15.55 4.86 -34.73
CA LYS A 786 -16.00 6.25 -34.72
C LYS A 786 -16.49 6.68 -36.11
N PRO A 787 -17.61 7.41 -36.23
CA PRO A 787 -18.01 8.00 -37.50
C PRO A 787 -16.96 9.00 -37.99
N THR A 788 -16.75 9.05 -39.30
CA THR A 788 -15.78 9.95 -39.92
C THR A 788 -16.45 10.85 -40.94
N GLN A 789 -16.07 12.14 -40.92
CA GLN A 789 -16.48 13.09 -41.95
C GLN A 789 -15.58 13.05 -43.20
N ARG A 790 -14.47 12.28 -43.18
CA ARG A 790 -13.55 12.19 -44.32
C ARG A 790 -14.12 11.41 -45.50
N LYS A 791 -15.00 10.44 -45.25
CA LYS A 791 -15.76 9.66 -46.24
C LYS A 791 -17.13 9.36 -45.65
N THR A 792 -18.20 9.67 -46.38
CA THR A 792 -19.58 9.63 -45.89
C THR A 792 -20.05 8.24 -45.47
N ASP A 793 -19.52 7.19 -46.10
CA ASP A 793 -20.04 5.82 -45.93
C ASP A 793 -19.05 4.91 -45.16
N HIS A 794 -18.13 5.52 -44.41
CA HIS A 794 -17.09 4.79 -43.70
C HIS A 794 -17.12 5.06 -42.21
N VAL A 795 -16.64 4.09 -41.44
CA VAL A 795 -16.30 4.25 -40.03
C VAL A 795 -14.81 4.03 -39.82
N ILE A 796 -14.24 4.76 -38.85
CA ILE A 796 -12.83 4.62 -38.47
C ILE A 796 -12.72 3.64 -37.33
N ARG A 797 -11.81 2.70 -37.48
CA ARG A 797 -11.37 1.80 -36.42
C ARG A 797 -10.45 2.55 -35.44
N LEU A 798 -10.82 2.55 -34.15
CA LEU A 798 -10.06 3.23 -33.09
C LEU A 798 -9.06 2.32 -32.37
N THR A 799 -9.33 1.01 -32.31
CA THR A 799 -8.48 0.06 -31.58
C THR A 799 -7.73 -0.86 -32.54
N TRP A 800 -6.44 -1.06 -32.28
CA TRP A 800 -5.63 -2.07 -32.96
C TRP A 800 -5.72 -3.38 -32.17
N SER A 801 -6.03 -4.48 -32.85
CA SER A 801 -6.02 -5.83 -32.31
C SER A 801 -4.95 -6.65 -33.03
N ASN A 802 -3.69 -6.22 -32.95
CA ASN A 802 -2.60 -7.17 -33.12
C ASN A 802 -2.20 -7.57 -31.70
N ILE A 803 -2.70 -8.71 -31.26
CA ILE A 803 -2.07 -9.52 -30.22
C ILE A 803 -1.35 -10.63 -30.97
#